data_AF-A0A378JWC0-F1
#
_entry.id   AF-A0A378JWC0-F1
#
_cell.length_a   1.000
_cell.length_b   1.000
_cell.length_c   1.000
_cell.angle_alpha   90.00
_cell.angle_beta   90.00
_cell.angle_gamma   90.00
#
_symmetry.space_group_name_H-M   'P 1'
#
loop_
_entity.id
_entity.type
_entity.pdbx_description
1 polymer ?
#
loop_
_entity_poly.entity_id
_entity_poly.type
_entity_poly.pdbx_seq_one_letter_code
_entity_poly.pdbx_strand_id
1 'polypeptide(L)'
;MTPQHIISQLLESDTKYPKNLELLKKIIITAYLGRLRVNGLAPDNKIALGNYLFDNERMMFDFSRLSEEKKELFLQWLLAPHQNEKQKVYFSSVNVNEYRGYTAEQRLSWWNTLNNWLSNNQSDYWKITDLELSLHYQLTGVEISHGDKGILIGFNQFLAPPTGTKYKDPEDSRSEPLGNTKRVIITNELVDQLVNEHFKNIRPEVICKRAHPQAIDVINPAARFQEMSSYRKTHNLNAYDAWYIRLWNWIYSWFVKESVRSEQIVPNNALSLLYETNTIKIFQRSVTKEIIVRENKPDIENLVFCGGGAKIFAHVGVWKALNEANIKPNRFAGSSAGAIMAMLCYLGYSAAEIAVLFRNFKQEHLVHYDIDFDGLSGSDSLKAALDYALINKLKEIVAQFNIPFPQGVITYRTLDDIRKQCPGCGLGKEITVTATNKKQGKTTYFSLARTPDMEFTKSVEVSAKFPIVYKAELIDGEAHNDGGILSNFPTEVFSDDHSTLLESEHGNDLKLLAVQFDNGTERTAIDRIMQKVYRENVVLNWIYSFITGVNDPASGWVKDRLKLRQYAHQAIVPNVDDIPTSGFSVAIESQLKMIERGYEATQDYLKARYGTKENCTNKNQELMYSTFNSLGDLLAYCCYRGDKHWFDIVNNLISQSTLPNRTALMKQSLELRSLYFGPLSSFHKKSDEVNKNKKEEHVDKFNLKNSEDSEQSPLTFFGNAVFHHHSSLELEHHDVLHALYPIFLKLSPDLVRSSNDKNALEYARHSLKIHNPYICLDHFAKIKNQTHIILHIIINLIKELRNNPRQTLFKTLKEIETLPFNTIKLLKPEYYAEWDLSLPQTLRVFKLLNKGQHAAATQLLFHLKDKLEPMQTIKKGVFYDDFSDGSMERDRPMFS
;
A
#
# COMPACT_ATOMS: atom_id res chain seq x y z
N MET A 1 -26.48 -29.48 36.24
CA MET A 1 -25.87 -29.78 34.92
C MET A 1 -24.91 -28.66 34.57
N THR A 2 -23.76 -28.96 33.96
CA THR A 2 -22.83 -27.93 33.47
C THR A 2 -23.36 -27.28 32.18
N PRO A 3 -23.01 -26.01 31.86
CA PRO A 3 -23.53 -25.28 30.70
C PRO A 3 -23.44 -26.08 29.41
N GLN A 4 -22.30 -26.76 29.18
CA GLN A 4 -22.11 -27.61 28.00
C GLN A 4 -23.23 -28.63 27.77
N HIS A 5 -23.82 -29.22 28.83
CA HIS A 5 -24.87 -30.24 28.69
C HIS A 5 -26.21 -29.60 28.32
N ILE A 6 -26.56 -28.49 28.97
CA ILE A 6 -27.81 -27.76 28.72
C ILE A 6 -27.78 -27.14 27.32
N ILE A 7 -26.65 -26.55 26.92
CA ILE A 7 -26.50 -26.01 25.56
C ILE A 7 -26.56 -27.11 24.51
N SER A 8 -25.96 -28.27 24.76
CA SER A 8 -26.04 -29.38 23.80
C SER A 8 -27.49 -29.86 23.60
N GLN A 9 -28.27 -29.94 24.69
CA GLN A 9 -29.70 -30.24 24.60
C GLN A 9 -30.47 -29.17 23.84
N LEU A 10 -30.15 -27.89 24.08
CA LEU A 10 -30.76 -26.77 23.36
C LEU A 10 -30.48 -26.83 21.84
N LEU A 11 -29.26 -27.20 21.44
CA LEU A 11 -28.87 -27.32 20.03
C LEU A 11 -29.56 -28.47 19.30
N GLU A 12 -30.00 -29.49 20.04
CA GLU A 12 -30.79 -30.65 19.57
C GLU A 12 -32.31 -30.39 19.62
N SER A 13 -32.76 -29.39 20.37
CA SER A 13 -34.19 -29.11 20.59
C SER A 13 -34.85 -28.30 19.46
N ASP A 14 -36.14 -28.54 19.25
CA ASP A 14 -36.98 -27.73 18.36
C ASP A 14 -37.41 -26.44 19.10
N THR A 15 -36.67 -25.36 18.88
CA THR A 15 -36.98 -24.06 19.49
C THR A 15 -37.97 -23.27 18.64
N LYS A 16 -38.65 -22.28 19.25
CA LYS A 16 -39.47 -21.29 18.52
C LYS A 16 -38.66 -20.40 17.58
N TYR A 17 -37.33 -20.39 17.70
CA TYR A 17 -36.41 -19.51 16.97
C TYR A 17 -35.36 -20.33 16.20
N PRO A 18 -35.76 -21.18 15.25
CA PRO A 18 -34.85 -22.13 14.58
C PRO A 18 -33.74 -21.43 13.79
N LYS A 19 -34.01 -20.25 13.21
CA LYS A 19 -32.98 -19.46 12.49
C LYS A 19 -31.95 -18.88 13.45
N ASN A 20 -32.34 -18.35 14.61
CA ASN A 20 -31.37 -17.85 15.57
C ASN A 20 -30.55 -18.99 16.19
N LEU A 21 -31.15 -20.19 16.35
CA LEU A 21 -30.41 -21.38 16.75
C LEU A 21 -29.32 -21.76 15.71
N GLU A 22 -29.61 -21.58 14.42
CA GLU A 22 -28.61 -21.74 13.35
C GLU A 22 -27.47 -20.72 13.45
N LEU A 23 -27.76 -19.45 13.75
CA LEU A 23 -26.72 -18.43 14.03
C LEU A 23 -25.79 -18.88 15.17
N LEU A 24 -26.37 -19.39 16.27
CA LEU A 24 -25.60 -19.93 17.39
C LEU A 24 -24.71 -21.10 16.95
N LYS A 25 -25.23 -22.02 16.12
CA LYS A 25 -24.45 -23.14 15.55
C LYS A 25 -23.27 -22.62 14.72
N LYS A 26 -23.47 -21.62 13.85
CA LYS A 26 -22.39 -21.00 13.06
C LYS A 26 -21.31 -20.37 13.94
N ILE A 27 -21.68 -19.68 15.02
CA ILE A 27 -20.73 -19.09 15.98
C ILE A 27 -19.90 -20.19 16.65
N ILE A 28 -20.53 -21.27 17.13
CA ILE A 28 -19.82 -22.38 17.78
C ILE A 28 -18.83 -23.05 16.80
N ILE A 29 -19.26 -23.31 15.57
CA ILE A 29 -18.42 -23.94 14.53
C ILE A 29 -17.23 -23.03 14.18
N THR A 30 -17.48 -21.73 14.01
CA THR A 30 -16.41 -20.75 13.75
C THR A 30 -15.40 -20.74 14.91
N ALA A 31 -15.87 -20.80 16.16
CA ALA A 31 -14.98 -20.86 17.32
C ALA A 31 -14.23 -22.19 17.46
N TYR A 32 -14.74 -23.30 16.90
CA TYR A 32 -14.12 -24.62 16.93
C TYR A 32 -13.04 -24.81 15.85
N LEU A 33 -13.28 -24.25 14.65
CA LEU A 33 -12.34 -24.30 13.53
C LEU A 33 -11.34 -23.13 13.54
N GLY A 34 -11.71 -22.01 14.14
CA GLY A 34 -10.83 -20.85 14.28
C GLY A 34 -9.74 -21.05 15.35
N ARG A 35 -8.74 -20.17 15.33
CA ARG A 35 -7.69 -20.19 16.36
C ARG A 35 -8.17 -19.48 17.62
N LEU A 36 -8.76 -20.25 18.54
CA LEU A 36 -9.18 -19.76 19.85
C LEU A 36 -7.97 -19.53 20.78
N ARG A 37 -7.84 -18.30 21.29
CA ARG A 37 -6.87 -17.90 22.31
C ARG A 37 -7.59 -17.35 23.53
N VAL A 38 -7.15 -17.78 24.71
CA VAL A 38 -7.63 -17.36 26.02
C VAL A 38 -6.54 -16.56 26.71
N ASN A 39 -6.72 -15.24 26.86
CA ASN A 39 -5.71 -14.30 27.33
C ASN A 39 -4.37 -14.48 26.60
N GLY A 40 -4.42 -14.64 25.27
CA GLY A 40 -3.24 -14.86 24.43
C GLY A 40 -2.71 -16.30 24.38
N LEU A 41 -3.23 -17.23 25.20
CA LEU A 41 -2.74 -18.61 25.30
C LEU A 41 -3.70 -19.63 24.66
N ALA A 42 -3.21 -20.83 24.32
CA ALA A 42 -4.05 -21.93 23.86
C ALA A 42 -5.03 -22.40 24.95
N PRO A 43 -6.23 -22.89 24.61
CA PRO A 43 -7.20 -23.41 25.58
C PRO A 43 -6.65 -24.65 26.31
N ASP A 44 -7.14 -24.90 27.52
CA ASP A 44 -6.76 -26.08 28.32
C ASP A 44 -7.60 -27.29 27.89
N ASN A 45 -6.95 -28.44 27.67
CA ASN A 45 -7.64 -29.67 27.26
C ASN A 45 -8.52 -30.30 28.37
N LYS A 46 -8.39 -29.85 29.62
CA LYS A 46 -9.25 -30.26 30.75
C LYS A 46 -10.59 -29.52 30.77
N ILE A 47 -10.73 -28.46 29.97
CA ILE A 47 -11.94 -27.63 29.90
C ILE A 47 -12.62 -27.84 28.54
N ALA A 48 -13.90 -28.23 28.58
CA ALA A 48 -14.68 -28.37 27.36
C ALA A 48 -14.94 -27.01 26.68
N LEU A 49 -15.03 -27.01 25.35
CA LEU A 49 -15.26 -25.81 24.54
C LEU A 49 -16.53 -25.06 24.98
N GLY A 50 -17.62 -25.78 25.28
CA GLY A 50 -18.86 -25.16 25.76
C GLY A 50 -18.67 -24.34 27.03
N ASN A 51 -17.78 -24.75 27.95
CA ASN A 51 -17.51 -24.00 29.17
C ASN A 51 -16.64 -22.76 28.93
N TYR A 52 -15.88 -22.71 27.83
CA TYR A 52 -15.21 -21.48 27.40
C TYR A 52 -16.19 -20.53 26.69
N LEU A 53 -17.05 -21.05 25.80
CA LEU A 53 -17.96 -20.20 25.03
C LEU A 53 -19.06 -19.59 25.90
N PHE A 54 -19.66 -20.38 26.78
CA PHE A 54 -20.86 -20.02 27.55
C PHE A 54 -20.55 -19.72 29.02
N ASP A 55 -19.79 -18.65 29.24
CA ASP A 55 -19.58 -18.04 30.54
C ASP A 55 -19.89 -16.55 30.51
N ASN A 56 -19.59 -15.83 31.59
CA ASN A 56 -19.87 -14.40 31.70
C ASN A 56 -18.93 -13.50 30.88
N GLU A 57 -17.88 -14.05 30.27
CA GLU A 57 -16.94 -13.28 29.44
C GLU A 57 -17.38 -13.31 27.97
N ARG A 58 -17.13 -12.22 27.26
CA ARG A 58 -17.41 -12.13 25.81
C ARG A 58 -16.30 -12.78 24.99
N MET A 59 -16.62 -13.07 23.73
CA MET A 59 -15.69 -13.62 22.75
C MET A 59 -15.56 -12.69 21.55
N MET A 60 -14.35 -12.50 21.06
CA MET A 60 -14.06 -11.66 19.90
C MET A 60 -13.71 -12.53 18.69
N PHE A 61 -14.41 -12.33 17.59
CA PHE A 61 -13.99 -12.82 16.28
C PHE A 61 -13.10 -11.76 15.63
N ASP A 62 -11.81 -12.08 15.52
CA ASP A 62 -10.76 -11.20 15.02
C ASP A 62 -10.61 -11.32 13.51
N PHE A 63 -10.83 -10.20 12.81
CA PHE A 63 -10.75 -10.09 11.35
C PHE A 63 -9.42 -9.50 10.88
N SER A 64 -8.42 -9.35 11.75
CA SER A 64 -7.11 -8.79 11.37
C SER A 64 -6.33 -9.63 10.35
N ARG A 65 -6.76 -10.88 10.07
CA ARG A 65 -6.19 -11.77 9.05
C ARG A 65 -7.12 -11.98 7.85
N LEU A 66 -8.22 -11.23 7.78
CA LEU A 66 -9.14 -11.28 6.65
C LEU A 66 -8.85 -10.16 5.66
N SER A 67 -8.88 -10.51 4.38
CA SER A 67 -9.09 -9.51 3.33
C SER A 67 -10.49 -8.92 3.46
N GLU A 68 -10.69 -7.68 3.01
CA GLU A 68 -12.02 -7.04 3.08
C GLU A 68 -13.08 -7.85 2.31
N GLU A 69 -12.71 -8.46 1.17
CA GLU A 69 -13.60 -9.35 0.41
C GLU A 69 -14.04 -10.58 1.24
N LYS A 70 -13.10 -11.27 1.90
CA LYS A 70 -13.42 -12.44 2.74
C LYS A 70 -14.16 -12.04 4.01
N LYS A 71 -13.92 -10.85 4.56
CA LYS A 71 -14.68 -10.29 5.68
C LYS A 71 -16.14 -10.05 5.30
N GLU A 72 -16.39 -9.42 4.15
CA GLU A 72 -17.75 -9.23 3.63
C GLU A 72 -18.46 -10.57 3.40
N LEU A 73 -17.78 -11.51 2.74
CA LEU A 73 -18.29 -12.86 2.50
C LEU A 73 -18.63 -13.58 3.82
N PHE A 74 -17.75 -13.51 4.82
CA PHE A 74 -17.96 -14.11 6.13
C PHE A 74 -19.16 -13.50 6.86
N LEU A 75 -19.26 -12.17 6.90
CA LEU A 75 -20.39 -11.48 7.54
C LEU A 75 -21.71 -11.76 6.82
N GLN A 76 -21.69 -11.86 5.48
CA GLN A 76 -22.85 -12.26 4.69
C GLN A 76 -23.30 -13.68 5.06
N TRP A 77 -22.39 -14.64 5.09
CA TRP A 77 -22.69 -16.02 5.49
C TRP A 77 -23.20 -16.14 6.94
N LEU A 78 -22.56 -15.40 7.85
CA LEU A 78 -22.86 -15.46 9.29
C LEU A 78 -24.18 -14.78 9.63
N LEU A 79 -24.47 -13.60 9.07
CA LEU A 79 -25.52 -12.70 9.57
C LEU A 79 -26.67 -12.45 8.58
N ALA A 80 -26.46 -12.56 7.26
CA ALA A 80 -27.51 -12.22 6.28
C ALA A 80 -28.80 -13.05 6.45
N PRO A 81 -28.76 -14.38 6.73
CA PRO A 81 -29.97 -15.18 6.94
C PRO A 81 -30.79 -14.79 8.18
N HIS A 82 -30.21 -14.02 9.10
CA HIS A 82 -30.76 -13.74 10.43
C HIS A 82 -31.16 -12.27 10.61
N GLN A 83 -31.11 -11.44 9.56
CA GLN A 83 -31.40 -10.00 9.65
C GLN A 83 -32.87 -9.70 10.04
N ASN A 84 -33.82 -10.55 9.65
CA ASN A 84 -35.24 -10.32 9.94
C ASN A 84 -35.62 -10.50 11.42
N GLU A 85 -34.82 -11.27 12.18
CA GLU A 85 -35.05 -11.55 13.60
C GLU A 85 -34.18 -10.68 14.52
N LYS A 86 -33.36 -9.81 13.93
CA LYS A 86 -32.45 -8.91 14.63
C LYS A 86 -33.23 -7.82 15.37
N GLN A 87 -32.94 -7.69 16.66
CA GLN A 87 -33.40 -6.61 17.51
C GLN A 87 -32.22 -5.69 17.87
N LYS A 88 -32.51 -4.41 18.15
CA LYS A 88 -31.49 -3.43 18.53
C LYS A 88 -31.45 -3.27 20.05
N VAL A 89 -30.27 -3.36 20.62
CA VAL A 89 -30.02 -3.10 22.05
C VAL A 89 -29.31 -1.76 22.21
N TYR A 90 -29.95 -0.88 22.98
CA TYR A 90 -29.54 0.51 23.16
C TYR A 90 -28.77 0.75 24.47
N PHE A 91 -28.96 -0.12 25.46
CA PHE A 91 -28.34 -0.03 26.78
C PHE A 91 -27.37 -1.20 27.01
N SER A 92 -26.49 -1.45 26.05
CA SER A 92 -25.42 -2.44 26.27
C SER A 92 -24.43 -1.90 27.30
N SER A 93 -24.04 -2.72 28.26
CA SER A 93 -23.00 -2.39 29.26
C SER A 93 -21.59 -2.33 28.66
N VAL A 94 -21.47 -2.62 27.36
CA VAL A 94 -20.21 -2.78 26.64
C VAL A 94 -20.29 -2.08 25.28
N ASN A 95 -19.17 -1.51 24.86
CA ASN A 95 -18.94 -1.05 23.49
C ASN A 95 -17.63 -1.65 22.96
N VAL A 96 -17.40 -1.51 21.66
CA VAL A 96 -16.14 -1.85 21.00
C VAL A 96 -15.29 -0.59 20.80
N ASN A 97 -13.97 -0.76 20.93
CA ASN A 97 -12.99 0.30 20.76
C ASN A 97 -11.87 -0.17 19.82
N GLU A 98 -11.62 0.60 18.75
CA GLU A 98 -10.66 0.29 17.68
C GLU A 98 -9.32 1.02 17.80
N TYR A 99 -9.16 1.91 18.79
CA TYR A 99 -7.97 2.79 18.91
C TYR A 99 -6.64 2.04 19.07
N ARG A 100 -6.70 0.74 19.38
CA ARG A 100 -5.50 -0.09 19.58
C ARG A 100 -5.04 -0.81 18.30
N GLY A 101 -5.70 -0.56 17.16
CA GLY A 101 -5.44 -1.28 15.91
C GLY A 101 -6.09 -2.67 15.86
N TYR A 102 -6.96 -2.97 16.82
CA TYR A 102 -7.83 -4.14 16.88
C TYR A 102 -9.08 -3.77 17.68
N THR A 103 -10.16 -4.52 17.49
CA THR A 103 -11.40 -4.33 18.23
C THR A 103 -11.24 -4.85 19.66
N ALA A 104 -11.29 -3.94 20.63
CA ALA A 104 -11.21 -4.24 22.05
C ALA A 104 -12.58 -4.07 22.73
N GLU A 105 -12.86 -4.88 23.74
CA GLU A 105 -14.00 -4.65 24.62
C GLU A 105 -13.75 -3.41 25.49
N GLN A 106 -14.69 -2.48 25.48
CA GLN A 106 -14.72 -1.33 26.37
C GLN A 106 -15.97 -1.42 27.25
N ARG A 107 -15.78 -1.68 28.54
CA ARG A 107 -16.88 -1.61 29.50
C ARG A 107 -17.33 -0.17 29.72
N LEU A 108 -18.63 0.03 29.74
CA LEU A 108 -19.24 1.34 29.96
C LEU A 108 -19.67 1.46 31.42
N SER A 109 -19.38 2.61 32.02
CA SER A 109 -20.07 3.04 33.24
C SER A 109 -21.54 3.36 32.91
N TRP A 110 -22.38 3.53 33.93
CA TRP A 110 -23.75 3.99 33.74
C TRP A 110 -23.84 5.27 32.90
N TRP A 111 -23.03 6.28 33.23
CA TRP A 111 -22.94 7.54 32.48
C TRP A 111 -22.47 7.34 31.03
N ASN A 112 -21.47 6.48 30.82
CA ASN A 112 -21.00 6.20 29.46
C ASN A 112 -22.03 5.40 28.66
N THR A 113 -22.86 4.57 29.30
CA THR A 113 -23.96 3.83 28.66
C THR A 113 -25.03 4.81 28.17
N LEU A 114 -25.38 5.80 28.99
CA LEU A 114 -26.29 6.87 28.60
C LEU A 114 -25.73 7.73 27.46
N ASN A 115 -24.43 8.09 27.50
CA ASN A 115 -23.77 8.81 26.41
C ASN A 115 -23.70 7.97 25.12
N ASN A 116 -23.46 6.66 25.23
CA ASN A 116 -23.43 5.75 24.09
C ASN A 116 -24.81 5.68 23.41
N TRP A 117 -25.88 5.69 24.22
CA TRP A 117 -27.25 5.78 23.75
C TRP A 117 -27.54 7.11 23.04
N LEU A 118 -27.13 8.24 23.62
CA LEU A 118 -27.24 9.56 22.98
C LEU A 118 -26.47 9.64 21.64
N SER A 119 -25.37 8.91 21.53
CA SER A 119 -24.55 8.81 20.32
C SER A 119 -25.05 7.77 19.32
N ASN A 120 -26.22 7.15 19.58
CA ASN A 120 -26.87 6.15 18.74
C ASN A 120 -26.04 4.89 18.43
N ASN A 121 -25.09 4.55 19.29
CA ASN A 121 -24.32 3.30 19.18
C ASN A 121 -25.17 2.13 19.69
N GLN A 122 -25.38 1.12 18.84
CA GLN A 122 -26.30 0.01 19.08
C GLN A 122 -25.57 -1.33 18.94
N SER A 123 -25.98 -2.32 19.73
CA SER A 123 -25.64 -3.73 19.49
C SER A 123 -26.82 -4.48 18.89
N ASP A 124 -26.51 -5.55 18.16
CA ASP A 124 -27.51 -6.43 17.57
C ASP A 124 -27.80 -7.58 18.52
N TYR A 125 -29.08 -7.94 18.65
CA TYR A 125 -29.53 -9.01 19.53
C TYR A 125 -30.45 -9.99 18.79
N TRP A 126 -30.20 -11.28 19.02
CA TRP A 126 -31.02 -12.38 18.53
C TRP A 126 -31.50 -13.24 19.69
N LYS A 127 -32.81 -13.46 19.77
CA LYS A 127 -33.43 -14.26 20.81
C LYS A 127 -33.33 -15.75 20.45
N ILE A 128 -32.84 -16.57 21.37
CA ILE A 128 -32.62 -18.02 21.18
C ILE A 128 -33.68 -18.84 21.91
N THR A 129 -34.01 -18.45 23.15
CA THR A 129 -35.07 -19.09 23.94
C THR A 129 -35.86 -18.05 24.72
N ASP A 130 -37.08 -18.43 25.12
CA ASP A 130 -37.84 -17.66 26.09
C ASP A 130 -37.29 -17.95 27.50
N LEU A 131 -37.20 -16.93 28.35
CA LEU A 131 -36.80 -17.11 29.74
C LEU A 131 -37.91 -17.85 30.49
N GLU A 132 -37.61 -19.03 31.01
CA GLU A 132 -38.53 -19.78 31.86
C GLU A 132 -38.19 -19.53 33.34
N LEU A 133 -39.21 -19.39 34.19
CA LEU A 133 -39.05 -19.29 35.64
C LEU A 133 -38.55 -20.63 36.21
N SER A 134 -37.24 -20.85 36.13
CA SER A 134 -36.55 -22.02 36.66
C SER A 134 -35.29 -21.62 37.41
N LEU A 135 -34.82 -22.47 38.33
CA LEU A 135 -33.53 -22.31 39.01
C LEU A 135 -32.37 -22.93 38.21
N HIS A 136 -32.55 -23.13 36.91
CA HIS A 136 -31.55 -23.74 36.03
C HIS A 136 -30.92 -22.71 35.10
N TYR A 137 -29.70 -23.01 34.66
CA TYR A 137 -29.00 -22.22 33.67
C TYR A 137 -29.77 -22.17 32.35
N GLN A 138 -29.89 -20.99 31.74
CA GLN A 138 -30.58 -20.80 30.46
C GLN A 138 -29.82 -19.81 29.57
N LEU A 139 -29.79 -20.08 28.26
CA LEU A 139 -29.26 -19.19 27.23
C LEU A 139 -30.41 -18.52 26.48
N THR A 140 -30.63 -17.24 26.72
CA THR A 140 -31.78 -16.49 26.20
C THR A 140 -31.51 -15.85 24.85
N GLY A 141 -30.26 -15.45 24.55
CA GLY A 141 -29.95 -14.78 23.30
C GLY A 141 -28.46 -14.57 23.04
N VAL A 142 -28.17 -14.08 21.83
CA VAL A 142 -26.85 -13.69 21.34
C VAL A 142 -26.84 -12.19 21.12
N GLU A 143 -25.85 -11.49 21.66
CA GLU A 143 -25.61 -10.07 21.43
C GLU A 143 -24.30 -9.88 20.66
N ILE A 144 -24.30 -9.11 19.58
CA ILE A 144 -23.11 -8.80 18.78
C ILE A 144 -22.92 -7.28 18.69
N SER A 145 -21.73 -6.83 19.07
CA SER A 145 -21.25 -5.47 18.82
C SER A 145 -20.26 -5.48 17.65
N HIS A 146 -20.49 -4.62 16.66
CA HIS A 146 -19.70 -4.58 15.43
C HIS A 146 -18.55 -3.59 15.52
N GLY A 147 -17.34 -4.05 15.20
CA GLY A 147 -16.15 -3.22 15.01
C GLY A 147 -15.56 -3.38 13.60
N ASP A 148 -14.63 -2.50 13.27
CA ASP A 148 -13.94 -2.50 11.97
C ASP A 148 -13.02 -3.72 11.81
N LYS A 149 -12.37 -4.14 12.91
CA LYS A 149 -11.40 -5.24 12.93
C LYS A 149 -11.95 -6.54 13.51
N GLY A 150 -13.27 -6.61 13.72
CA GLY A 150 -13.95 -7.82 14.17
C GLY A 150 -15.24 -7.56 14.93
N ILE A 151 -15.86 -8.64 15.42
CA ILE A 151 -17.14 -8.59 16.12
C ILE A 151 -17.01 -9.15 17.54
N LEU A 152 -17.59 -8.43 18.50
CA LEU A 152 -17.64 -8.85 19.89
C LEU A 152 -18.96 -9.54 20.18
N ILE A 153 -18.90 -10.80 20.57
CA ILE A 153 -20.04 -11.69 20.78
C ILE A 153 -20.22 -11.93 22.27
N GLY A 154 -21.41 -11.63 22.78
CA GLY A 154 -21.85 -11.95 24.13
C GLY A 154 -23.07 -12.89 24.09
N PHE A 155 -23.22 -13.64 25.17
CA PHE A 155 -24.35 -14.56 25.35
C PHE A 155 -25.16 -14.11 26.56
N ASN A 156 -26.44 -13.79 26.33
CA ASN A 156 -27.36 -13.37 27.39
C ASN A 156 -27.84 -14.63 28.12
N GLN A 157 -27.36 -14.79 29.34
CA GLN A 157 -27.52 -16.02 30.11
C GLN A 157 -28.16 -15.74 31.47
N PHE A 158 -29.02 -16.64 31.93
CA PHE A 158 -29.58 -16.65 33.28
C PHE A 158 -28.89 -17.73 34.11
N LEU A 159 -28.51 -17.41 35.35
CA LEU A 159 -27.78 -18.30 36.27
C LEU A 159 -26.51 -18.91 35.63
N ALA A 160 -25.77 -18.11 34.85
CA ALA A 160 -24.47 -18.51 34.32
C ALA A 160 -23.50 -18.87 35.46
N PRO A 161 -22.82 -20.03 35.38
CA PRO A 161 -21.89 -20.41 36.42
C PRO A 161 -20.68 -19.47 36.45
N PRO A 162 -20.05 -19.30 37.62
CA PRO A 162 -18.85 -18.48 37.76
C PRO A 162 -17.72 -19.00 36.85
N THR A 163 -16.79 -18.13 36.44
CA THR A 163 -15.69 -18.57 35.57
C THR A 163 -14.70 -19.49 36.28
N GLY A 164 -14.72 -19.51 37.62
CA GLY A 164 -13.91 -20.40 38.44
C GLY A 164 -12.42 -20.14 38.24
N THR A 165 -11.63 -21.21 38.08
CA THR A 165 -10.17 -21.12 37.88
C THR A 165 -9.75 -21.06 36.41
N LYS A 166 -10.68 -20.83 35.47
CA LYS A 166 -10.38 -20.84 34.02
C LYS A 166 -9.39 -19.75 33.61
N TYR A 167 -9.48 -18.58 34.24
CA TYR A 167 -8.77 -17.37 33.83
C TYR A 167 -7.81 -16.81 34.88
N LYS A 168 -7.87 -17.32 36.12
CA LYS A 168 -7.08 -16.82 37.24
C LYS A 168 -6.80 -17.93 38.25
N ASP A 169 -5.77 -17.67 39.05
CA ASP A 169 -5.40 -18.51 40.18
C ASP A 169 -6.56 -18.57 41.19
N PRO A 170 -6.91 -19.75 41.75
CA PRO A 170 -7.91 -19.87 42.80
C PRO A 170 -7.66 -18.99 44.03
N GLU A 171 -6.39 -18.64 44.32
CA GLU A 171 -6.02 -17.77 45.43
C GLU A 171 -6.15 -16.26 45.08
N ASP A 172 -6.47 -15.91 43.84
CA ASP A 172 -6.66 -14.52 43.39
C ASP A 172 -8.07 -14.01 43.75
N SER A 173 -8.12 -13.17 44.79
CA SER A 173 -9.35 -12.61 45.38
C SER A 173 -10.05 -11.54 44.53
N ARG A 174 -9.47 -11.10 43.39
CA ARG A 174 -10.08 -10.07 42.53
C ARG A 174 -11.43 -10.51 41.96
N SER A 175 -12.41 -9.60 41.94
CA SER A 175 -13.75 -9.89 41.45
C SER A 175 -13.80 -10.06 39.93
N GLU A 176 -14.60 -11.03 39.47
CA GLU A 176 -15.04 -11.12 38.08
C GLU A 176 -15.96 -9.94 37.73
N PRO A 177 -16.00 -9.48 36.46
CA PRO A 177 -15.43 -10.11 35.27
C PRO A 177 -14.14 -9.43 34.74
N LEU A 178 -13.43 -10.07 33.81
CA LEU A 178 -12.09 -9.68 33.31
C LEU A 178 -12.06 -9.08 31.90
N GLY A 179 -13.16 -9.08 31.13
CA GLY A 179 -13.28 -8.44 29.82
C GLY A 179 -13.05 -9.43 28.68
N ASN A 180 -12.69 -8.95 27.49
CA ASN A 180 -12.49 -9.81 26.32
C ASN A 180 -11.26 -10.72 26.51
N THR A 181 -11.52 -11.87 27.11
CA THR A 181 -10.53 -12.91 27.42
C THR A 181 -10.38 -13.91 26.28
N LYS A 182 -11.38 -14.04 25.40
CA LYS A 182 -11.45 -15.08 24.36
C LYS A 182 -11.40 -14.44 22.98
N ARG A 183 -10.36 -14.74 22.22
CA ARG A 183 -10.19 -14.25 20.85
C ARG A 183 -10.11 -15.42 19.89
N VAL A 184 -10.93 -15.41 18.85
CA VAL A 184 -10.89 -16.39 17.75
C VAL A 184 -10.35 -15.66 16.53
N ILE A 185 -9.15 -16.05 16.08
CA ILE A 185 -8.56 -15.48 14.87
C ILE A 185 -9.13 -16.25 13.67
N ILE A 186 -9.66 -15.49 12.71
CA ILE A 186 -10.30 -16.01 11.49
C ILE A 186 -9.40 -15.65 10.29
N THR A 187 -9.05 -16.65 9.48
CA THR A 187 -8.24 -16.48 8.27
C THR A 187 -9.08 -16.61 7.00
N ASN A 188 -8.53 -16.19 5.86
CA ASN A 188 -9.20 -16.30 4.57
C ASN A 188 -9.57 -17.77 4.26
N GLU A 189 -8.65 -18.71 4.53
CA GLU A 189 -8.84 -20.14 4.30
C GLU A 189 -9.97 -20.70 5.17
N LEU A 190 -10.09 -20.22 6.42
CA LEU A 190 -11.17 -20.62 7.30
C LEU A 190 -12.52 -20.14 6.77
N VAL A 191 -12.61 -18.91 6.27
CA VAL A 191 -13.85 -18.42 5.65
C VAL A 191 -14.25 -19.29 4.47
N ASP A 192 -13.30 -19.67 3.62
CA ASP A 192 -13.56 -20.57 2.49
C ASP A 192 -14.07 -21.95 2.95
N GLN A 193 -13.50 -22.49 4.03
CA GLN A 193 -13.99 -23.73 4.64
C GLN A 193 -15.41 -23.59 5.20
N LEU A 194 -15.73 -22.47 5.84
CA LEU A 194 -17.04 -22.21 6.42
C LEU A 194 -18.11 -21.97 5.36
N VAL A 195 -17.80 -21.28 4.27
CA VAL A 195 -18.80 -20.91 3.24
C VAL A 195 -19.10 -22.09 2.30
N ASN A 196 -18.09 -22.91 1.95
CA ASN A 196 -18.25 -24.03 1.01
C ASN A 196 -18.92 -25.29 1.63
N GLU A 197 -19.77 -25.11 2.65
CA GLU A 197 -20.58 -26.14 3.31
C GLU A 197 -19.82 -27.35 3.91
N HIS A 198 -18.49 -27.29 4.05
CA HIS A 198 -17.68 -28.36 4.65
C HIS A 198 -18.01 -28.62 6.13
N PHE A 199 -18.76 -27.72 6.78
CA PHE A 199 -19.13 -27.82 8.19
C PHE A 199 -20.44 -28.60 8.44
N LYS A 200 -21.20 -29.01 7.41
CA LYS A 200 -22.49 -29.74 7.59
C LYS A 200 -22.37 -31.03 8.39
N ASN A 201 -21.19 -31.66 8.36
CA ASN A 201 -20.90 -32.89 9.11
C ASN A 201 -20.43 -32.63 10.55
N ILE A 202 -20.13 -31.39 10.90
CA ILE A 202 -19.74 -31.00 12.27
C ILE A 202 -21.02 -30.90 13.09
N ARG A 203 -21.03 -31.55 14.25
CA ARG A 203 -22.15 -31.57 15.19
C ARG A 203 -21.86 -30.66 16.39
N PRO A 204 -22.36 -29.41 16.42
CA PRO A 204 -22.15 -28.43 17.50
C PRO A 204 -22.42 -29.00 18.90
N GLU A 205 -23.49 -29.77 19.04
CA GLU A 205 -23.94 -30.42 20.27
C GLU A 205 -22.92 -31.43 20.83
N VAL A 206 -22.12 -32.06 19.96
CA VAL A 206 -21.07 -33.00 20.38
C VAL A 206 -19.79 -32.24 20.76
N ILE A 207 -19.40 -31.24 19.96
CA ILE A 207 -18.15 -30.51 20.17
C ILE A 207 -18.19 -29.63 21.42
N CYS A 208 -19.36 -29.12 21.83
CA CYS A 208 -19.49 -28.36 23.08
C CYS A 208 -19.10 -29.16 24.33
N LYS A 209 -19.23 -30.50 24.30
CA LYS A 209 -18.87 -31.40 25.42
C LYS A 209 -17.40 -31.81 25.42
N ARG A 210 -16.66 -31.53 24.36
CA ARG A 210 -15.24 -31.90 24.18
C ARG A 210 -14.33 -30.70 24.37
N ALA A 211 -13.06 -30.93 24.63
CA ALA A 211 -12.05 -29.87 24.58
C ALA A 211 -11.93 -29.31 23.16
N HIS A 212 -11.45 -28.07 23.05
CA HIS A 212 -11.13 -27.47 21.75
C HIS A 212 -10.02 -28.30 21.05
N PRO A 213 -10.05 -28.49 19.72
CA PRO A 213 -9.10 -29.36 19.01
C PRO A 213 -7.66 -28.85 19.10
N GLN A 214 -7.49 -27.53 19.24
CA GLN A 214 -6.20 -26.86 19.45
C GLN A 214 -5.83 -26.71 20.95
N ALA A 215 -6.55 -27.37 21.87
CA ALA A 215 -6.25 -27.28 23.29
C ALA A 215 -4.97 -28.04 23.66
N ILE A 216 -4.29 -27.55 24.70
CA ILE A 216 -3.03 -28.11 25.19
C ILE A 216 -3.20 -28.64 26.61
N ASP A 217 -2.34 -29.58 26.98
CA ASP A 217 -2.24 -30.03 28.37
C ASP A 217 -1.42 -29.02 29.18
N VAL A 218 -2.05 -28.39 30.17
CA VAL A 218 -1.40 -27.42 31.05
C VAL A 218 -0.69 -28.17 32.17
N ILE A 219 0.66 -28.18 32.11
CA ILE A 219 1.54 -28.85 33.09
C ILE A 219 1.73 -27.97 34.33
N ASN A 220 1.94 -26.66 34.17
CA ASN A 220 2.16 -25.71 35.26
C ASN A 220 1.06 -24.63 35.29
N PRO A 221 -0.01 -24.83 36.08
CA PRO A 221 -1.10 -23.86 36.20
C PRO A 221 -0.66 -22.49 36.73
N ALA A 222 0.28 -22.44 37.68
CA ALA A 222 0.74 -21.18 38.27
C ALA A 222 1.44 -20.28 37.25
N ALA A 223 2.35 -20.85 36.45
CA ALA A 223 3.01 -20.12 35.37
C ALA A 223 2.00 -19.61 34.32
N ARG A 224 1.02 -20.46 33.96
CA ARG A 224 -0.07 -20.07 33.04
C ARG A 224 -0.87 -18.89 33.58
N PHE A 225 -1.24 -18.88 34.85
CA PHE A 225 -1.99 -17.77 35.43
C PHE A 225 -1.18 -16.48 35.50
N GLN A 226 0.13 -16.57 35.73
CA GLN A 226 1.02 -15.41 35.66
C GLN A 226 1.08 -14.83 34.24
N GLU A 227 1.23 -15.67 33.21
CA GLU A 227 1.20 -15.24 31.81
C GLU A 227 -0.14 -14.59 31.44
N MET A 228 -1.26 -15.20 31.82
CA MET A 228 -2.59 -14.63 31.58
C MET A 228 -2.77 -13.27 32.29
N SER A 229 -2.25 -13.15 33.52
CA SER A 229 -2.27 -11.90 34.29
C SER A 229 -1.43 -10.81 33.60
N SER A 230 -0.24 -11.15 33.12
CA SER A 230 0.62 -10.26 32.35
C SER A 230 -0.05 -9.81 31.05
N TYR A 231 -0.62 -10.74 30.28
CA TYR A 231 -1.37 -10.42 29.06
C TYR A 231 -2.48 -9.40 29.34
N ARG A 232 -3.30 -9.63 30.38
CA ARG A 232 -4.38 -8.70 30.76
C ARG A 232 -3.88 -7.34 31.22
N LYS A 233 -2.77 -7.27 31.96
CA LYS A 233 -2.13 -6.01 32.34
C LYS A 233 -1.67 -5.23 31.10
N THR A 234 -0.94 -5.88 30.19
CA THR A 234 -0.45 -5.27 28.95
C THR A 234 -1.59 -4.76 28.08
N HIS A 235 -2.70 -5.50 28.02
CA HIS A 235 -3.87 -5.15 27.21
C HIS A 235 -4.90 -4.31 27.97
N ASN A 236 -4.62 -3.87 29.20
CA ASN A 236 -5.55 -3.11 30.05
C ASN A 236 -6.96 -3.74 30.10
N LEU A 237 -7.02 -5.06 30.27
CA LEU A 237 -8.28 -5.82 30.39
C LEU A 237 -8.72 -5.95 31.86
N ASN A 238 -7.86 -5.66 32.83
CA ASN A 238 -8.22 -5.81 34.24
C ASN A 238 -9.38 -4.88 34.63
N ALA A 239 -10.37 -5.43 35.35
CA ALA A 239 -11.32 -4.62 36.08
C ALA A 239 -10.56 -3.80 37.14
N TYR A 240 -10.77 -2.49 37.16
CA TYR A 240 -10.21 -1.64 38.21
C TYR A 240 -11.02 -1.86 39.48
N ASP A 241 -10.31 -2.02 40.60
CA ASP A 241 -10.96 -1.99 41.92
C ASP A 241 -11.75 -0.69 42.09
N ALA A 242 -12.81 -0.74 42.89
CA ALA A 242 -13.61 0.44 43.17
C ALA A 242 -12.72 1.60 43.66
N TRP A 243 -13.10 2.85 43.35
CA TRP A 243 -12.23 4.01 43.58
C TRP A 243 -11.77 4.15 45.05
N TYR A 244 -12.61 3.74 46.00
CA TYR A 244 -12.28 3.76 47.42
C TYR A 244 -11.27 2.69 47.82
N ILE A 245 -11.26 1.52 47.16
CA ILE A 245 -10.23 0.47 47.34
C ILE A 245 -8.91 0.93 46.75
N ARG A 246 -8.94 1.57 45.56
CA ARG A 246 -7.74 2.15 44.95
C ARG A 246 -7.15 3.26 45.81
N LEU A 247 -7.99 4.13 46.38
CA LEU A 247 -7.59 5.15 47.33
C LEU A 247 -7.01 4.53 48.60
N TRP A 248 -7.65 3.48 49.13
CA TRP A 248 -7.16 2.76 50.30
C TRP A 248 -5.82 2.06 50.04
N ASN A 249 -5.64 1.40 48.89
CA ASN A 249 -4.38 0.77 48.49
C ASN A 249 -3.27 1.81 48.28
N TRP A 250 -3.61 2.97 47.71
CA TRP A 250 -2.67 4.09 47.59
C TRP A 250 -2.24 4.62 48.96
N ILE A 251 -3.18 4.83 49.90
CA ILE A 251 -2.87 5.22 51.29
C ILE A 251 -2.06 4.11 51.99
N TYR A 252 -2.46 2.84 51.86
CA TYR A 252 -1.81 1.68 52.45
C TYR A 252 -0.37 1.51 51.93
N SER A 253 -0.11 1.81 50.65
CA SER A 253 1.24 1.77 50.06
C SER A 253 2.22 2.77 50.69
N TRP A 254 1.72 3.82 51.36
CA TRP A 254 2.56 4.71 52.16
C TRP A 254 3.05 4.08 53.46
N PHE A 255 2.32 3.10 53.98
CA PHE A 255 2.59 2.45 55.26
C PHE A 255 3.20 1.05 55.10
N VAL A 256 3.04 0.42 53.94
CA VAL A 256 3.57 -0.91 53.63
C VAL A 256 4.32 -0.88 52.31
N LYS A 257 5.64 -1.14 52.37
CA LYS A 257 6.41 -1.52 51.18
C LYS A 257 5.95 -2.91 50.76
N GLU A 258 5.22 -3.01 49.65
CA GLU A 258 4.99 -4.31 49.00
C GLU A 258 6.35 -4.97 48.75
N SER A 259 6.54 -6.17 49.30
CA SER A 259 7.59 -7.04 48.82
C SER A 259 7.21 -7.43 47.39
N VAL A 260 7.89 -6.83 46.41
CA VAL A 260 7.84 -7.31 45.03
C VAL A 260 8.22 -8.79 45.11
N ARG A 261 7.27 -9.69 44.84
CA ARG A 261 7.56 -11.12 44.69
C ARG A 261 8.67 -11.21 43.65
N SER A 262 9.88 -11.57 44.07
CA SER A 262 10.99 -11.74 43.15
C SER A 262 10.54 -12.74 42.11
N GLU A 263 10.56 -12.34 40.84
CA GLU A 263 10.41 -13.26 39.73
C GLU A 263 11.37 -14.42 40.01
N GLN A 264 10.82 -15.63 40.13
CA GLN A 264 11.67 -16.81 40.22
C GLN A 264 12.53 -16.80 38.97
N ILE A 265 13.84 -16.63 39.17
CA ILE A 265 14.84 -16.76 38.12
C ILE A 265 14.65 -18.18 37.60
N VAL A 266 13.99 -18.30 36.45
CA VAL A 266 13.88 -19.57 35.74
C VAL A 266 15.33 -20.03 35.54
N PRO A 267 15.71 -21.23 35.99
CA PRO A 267 17.08 -21.70 35.86
C PRO A 267 17.50 -21.61 34.40
N ASN A 268 18.81 -21.44 34.16
CA ASN A 268 19.39 -21.30 32.84
C ASN A 268 19.02 -22.54 32.00
N ASN A 269 17.90 -22.45 31.28
CA ASN A 269 17.25 -23.61 30.69
C ASN A 269 17.99 -23.96 29.41
N ALA A 270 18.83 -25.00 29.48
CA ALA A 270 19.50 -25.56 28.32
C ALA A 270 18.48 -25.80 27.19
N LEU A 271 18.81 -25.30 25.99
CA LEU A 271 18.02 -25.48 24.78
C LEU A 271 18.52 -26.72 24.05
N SER A 272 17.61 -27.65 23.78
CA SER A 272 17.85 -28.78 22.89
C SER A 272 17.37 -28.42 21.49
N LEU A 273 18.22 -28.59 20.47
CA LEU A 273 17.81 -28.41 19.07
C LEU A 273 17.01 -29.64 18.62
N LEU A 274 15.80 -29.41 18.12
CA LEU A 274 14.92 -30.47 17.62
C LEU A 274 14.94 -30.55 16.09
N TYR A 275 15.05 -29.41 15.41
CA TYR A 275 15.00 -29.33 13.96
C TYR A 275 15.77 -28.11 13.47
N GLU A 276 16.45 -28.25 12.34
CA GLU A 276 17.25 -27.18 11.73
C GLU A 276 17.19 -27.25 10.20
N THR A 277 17.07 -26.07 9.60
CA THR A 277 17.29 -25.82 8.17
C THR A 277 18.13 -24.55 8.04
N ASN A 278 18.38 -24.11 6.82
CA ASN A 278 19.10 -22.85 6.57
C ASN A 278 18.34 -21.61 7.08
N THR A 279 17.01 -21.68 7.19
CA THR A 279 16.16 -20.53 7.53
C THR A 279 15.47 -20.67 8.88
N ILE A 280 15.18 -21.89 9.34
CA ILE A 280 14.45 -22.11 10.59
C ILE A 280 15.18 -23.06 11.53
N LYS A 281 15.05 -22.82 12.83
CA LYS A 281 15.52 -23.68 13.91
C LYS A 281 14.42 -23.82 14.96
N ILE A 282 14.16 -25.06 15.38
CA ILE A 282 13.18 -25.38 16.41
C ILE A 282 13.93 -25.93 17.61
N PHE A 283 13.77 -25.28 18.76
CA PHE A 283 14.39 -25.68 20.03
C PHE A 283 13.32 -26.09 21.02
N GLN A 284 13.69 -26.96 21.96
CA GLN A 284 12.91 -27.25 23.15
C GLN A 284 13.70 -26.92 24.41
N ARG A 285 13.06 -26.21 25.34
CA ARG A 285 13.60 -25.97 26.68
C ARG A 285 13.59 -27.26 27.50
N SER A 286 14.72 -27.56 28.14
CA SER A 286 14.88 -28.82 28.89
C SER A 286 13.89 -28.97 30.05
N VAL A 287 13.62 -27.90 30.79
CA VAL A 287 12.80 -27.91 32.02
C VAL A 287 11.32 -27.63 31.71
N THR A 288 11.00 -26.49 31.08
CA THR A 288 9.60 -26.09 30.84
C THR A 288 8.95 -26.83 29.67
N LYS A 289 9.73 -27.50 28.82
CA LYS A 289 9.29 -28.17 27.58
C LYS A 289 8.68 -27.25 26.51
N GLU A 290 8.71 -25.93 26.72
CA GLU A 290 8.38 -24.92 25.72
C GLU A 290 9.20 -25.10 24.45
N ILE A 291 8.56 -24.79 23.33
CA ILE A 291 9.16 -24.83 22.00
C ILE A 291 9.46 -23.41 21.56
N ILE A 292 10.69 -23.16 21.13
CA ILE A 292 11.11 -21.88 20.56
C ILE A 292 11.40 -22.12 19.09
N VAL A 293 10.64 -21.46 18.24
CA VAL A 293 10.90 -21.43 16.80
C VAL A 293 11.65 -20.14 16.50
N ARG A 294 12.79 -20.25 15.84
CA ARG A 294 13.57 -19.13 15.31
C ARG A 294 13.61 -19.24 13.80
N GLU A 295 13.26 -18.19 13.10
CA GLU A 295 13.19 -18.17 11.63
C GLU A 295 13.84 -16.89 11.10
N ASN A 296 14.61 -16.98 10.01
CA ASN A 296 15.14 -15.81 9.33
C ASN A 296 13.99 -14.99 8.78
N LYS A 297 14.01 -13.68 9.01
CA LYS A 297 13.07 -12.78 8.35
C LYS A 297 13.35 -12.80 6.83
N PRO A 298 12.33 -12.80 5.97
CA PRO A 298 12.54 -12.79 4.53
C PRO A 298 13.21 -11.49 4.07
N ASP A 299 13.80 -11.51 2.88
CA ASP A 299 14.40 -10.31 2.28
C ASP A 299 13.32 -9.30 1.87
N ILE A 300 13.73 -8.03 1.72
CA ILE A 300 12.82 -6.95 1.34
C ILE A 300 12.47 -7.09 -0.15
N GLU A 301 11.20 -7.33 -0.45
CA GLU A 301 10.68 -7.40 -1.83
C GLU A 301 9.75 -6.23 -2.16
N ASN A 302 9.07 -5.67 -1.14
CA ASN A 302 7.97 -4.74 -1.29
C ASN A 302 8.33 -3.40 -0.64
N LEU A 303 8.17 -2.30 -1.39
CA LEU A 303 8.52 -0.95 -0.93
C LEU A 303 7.32 0.00 -1.01
N VAL A 304 6.96 0.60 0.13
CA VAL A 304 5.85 1.55 0.24
C VAL A 304 6.38 2.94 0.53
N PHE A 305 5.98 3.93 -0.29
CA PHE A 305 6.32 5.34 -0.08
C PHE A 305 5.09 6.13 0.34
N CYS A 306 5.17 6.81 1.49
CA CYS A 306 4.12 7.72 1.90
C CYS A 306 4.09 9.00 1.04
N GLY A 307 2.95 9.67 1.01
CA GLY A 307 2.85 11.03 0.47
C GLY A 307 3.52 12.07 1.39
N GLY A 308 3.83 13.22 0.82
CA GLY A 308 4.48 14.33 1.54
C GLY A 308 4.91 15.51 0.69
N GLY A 309 4.42 15.65 -0.55
CA GLY A 309 4.73 16.77 -1.43
C GLY A 309 6.24 16.95 -1.61
N ALA A 310 6.75 18.11 -1.21
CA ALA A 310 8.18 18.45 -1.32
C ALA A 310 9.11 17.59 -0.44
N LYS A 311 8.59 16.83 0.53
CA LYS A 311 9.38 15.88 1.35
C LYS A 311 9.93 14.71 0.52
N ILE A 312 9.50 14.55 -0.74
CA ILE A 312 9.94 13.50 -1.68
C ILE A 312 11.48 13.38 -1.83
N PHE A 313 12.24 14.44 -1.59
CA PHE A 313 13.70 14.40 -1.63
C PHE A 313 14.31 13.44 -0.60
N ALA A 314 13.68 13.26 0.57
CA ALA A 314 14.13 12.24 1.51
C ALA A 314 13.93 10.81 0.97
N HIS A 315 12.88 10.56 0.18
CA HIS A 315 12.71 9.26 -0.50
C HIS A 315 13.86 8.94 -1.45
N VAL A 316 14.42 9.95 -2.13
CA VAL A 316 15.60 9.78 -3.00
C VAL A 316 16.80 9.28 -2.20
N GLY A 317 17.00 9.83 -0.99
CA GLY A 317 18.02 9.36 -0.04
C GLY A 317 17.84 7.91 0.38
N VAL A 318 16.59 7.53 0.68
CA VAL A 318 16.25 6.14 1.02
C VAL A 318 16.56 5.20 -0.13
N TRP A 319 16.12 5.54 -1.34
CA TRP A 319 16.37 4.73 -2.53
C TRP A 319 17.86 4.60 -2.85
N LYS A 320 18.63 5.68 -2.65
CA LYS A 320 20.09 5.67 -2.79
C LYS A 320 20.74 4.64 -1.87
N ALA A 321 20.39 4.64 -0.58
CA ALA A 321 20.93 3.70 0.39
C ALA A 321 20.58 2.24 0.04
N LEU A 322 19.34 1.98 -0.41
CA LEU A 322 18.91 0.64 -0.86
C LEU A 322 19.66 0.18 -2.12
N ASN A 323 19.83 1.06 -3.12
CA ASN A 323 20.60 0.77 -4.33
C ASN A 323 22.06 0.42 -4.01
N GLU A 324 22.73 1.21 -3.15
CA GLU A 324 24.12 0.96 -2.73
C GLU A 324 24.26 -0.35 -1.94
N ALA A 325 23.23 -0.73 -1.17
CA ALA A 325 23.18 -2.02 -0.47
C ALA A 325 22.76 -3.19 -1.38
N ASN A 326 22.56 -2.97 -2.69
CA ASN A 326 22.10 -3.96 -3.66
C ASN A 326 20.77 -4.65 -3.25
N ILE A 327 19.92 -3.93 -2.50
CA ILE A 327 18.57 -4.36 -2.16
C ILE A 327 17.66 -3.93 -3.31
N LYS A 328 16.97 -4.88 -3.94
CA LYS A 328 16.19 -4.68 -5.17
C LYS A 328 14.72 -5.06 -4.96
N PRO A 329 13.93 -4.22 -4.28
CA PRO A 329 12.49 -4.38 -4.24
C PRO A 329 11.94 -4.40 -5.66
N ASN A 330 10.91 -5.19 -5.91
CA ASN A 330 10.29 -5.31 -7.23
C ASN A 330 8.78 -5.08 -7.19
N ARG A 331 8.19 -4.86 -6.01
CA ARG A 331 6.81 -4.41 -5.86
C ARG A 331 6.78 -3.09 -5.13
N PHE A 332 5.98 -2.16 -5.63
CA PHE A 332 5.94 -0.80 -5.13
C PHE A 332 4.52 -0.39 -4.79
N ALA A 333 4.37 0.48 -3.79
CA ALA A 333 3.13 1.19 -3.59
C ALA A 333 3.39 2.63 -3.14
N GLY A 334 2.50 3.53 -3.52
CA GLY A 334 2.66 4.92 -3.16
C GLY A 334 1.39 5.74 -3.24
N SER A 335 1.39 6.84 -2.49
CA SER A 335 0.32 7.82 -2.42
C SER A 335 0.90 9.22 -2.64
N SER A 336 0.26 10.06 -3.45
CA SER A 336 0.72 11.42 -3.74
C SER A 336 2.16 11.46 -4.27
N ALA A 337 3.03 12.31 -3.71
CA ALA A 337 4.46 12.32 -4.01
C ALA A 337 5.14 10.93 -3.84
N GLY A 338 4.63 10.08 -2.96
CA GLY A 338 5.08 8.70 -2.83
C GLY A 338 4.72 7.84 -4.04
N ALA A 339 3.60 8.10 -4.73
CA ALA A 339 3.23 7.41 -5.98
C ALA A 339 4.20 7.79 -7.12
N ILE A 340 4.65 9.05 -7.18
CA ILE A 340 5.67 9.49 -8.13
C ILE A 340 6.99 8.74 -7.88
N MET A 341 7.42 8.66 -6.62
CA MET A 341 8.63 7.89 -6.28
C MET A 341 8.46 6.40 -6.60
N ALA A 342 7.32 5.80 -6.24
CA ALA A 342 7.00 4.41 -6.53
C ALA A 342 7.04 4.13 -8.04
N MET A 343 6.50 5.04 -8.87
CA MET A 343 6.56 4.97 -10.33
C MET A 343 8.01 4.98 -10.82
N LEU A 344 8.85 5.91 -10.37
CA LEU A 344 10.24 5.99 -10.81
C LEU A 344 11.03 4.73 -10.44
N CYS A 345 10.85 4.22 -9.21
CA CYS A 345 11.46 2.95 -8.79
C CYS A 345 10.93 1.76 -9.61
N TYR A 346 9.61 1.71 -9.86
CA TYR A 346 8.98 0.68 -10.70
C TYR A 346 9.50 0.69 -12.13
N LEU A 347 9.80 1.86 -12.69
CA LEU A 347 10.39 1.98 -14.03
C LEU A 347 11.89 1.60 -14.07
N GLY A 348 12.50 1.32 -12.92
CA GLY A 348 13.90 0.92 -12.82
C GLY A 348 14.88 2.10 -12.82
N TYR A 349 14.45 3.29 -12.42
CA TYR A 349 15.35 4.42 -12.22
C TYR A 349 16.24 4.23 -10.98
N SER A 350 17.52 4.52 -11.13
CA SER A 350 18.48 4.65 -10.02
C SER A 350 18.29 5.97 -9.27
N ALA A 351 18.71 6.02 -8.00
CA ALA A 351 18.63 7.25 -7.21
C ALA A 351 19.38 8.45 -7.85
N ALA A 352 20.46 8.19 -8.60
CA ALA A 352 21.20 9.22 -9.31
C ALA A 352 20.38 9.81 -10.47
N GLU A 353 19.71 8.97 -11.27
CA GLU A 353 18.84 9.43 -12.36
C GLU A 353 17.62 10.19 -11.81
N ILE A 354 17.02 9.71 -10.72
CA ILE A 354 15.91 10.43 -10.04
C ILE A 354 16.36 11.81 -9.58
N ALA A 355 17.54 11.91 -8.96
CA ALA A 355 18.07 13.20 -8.53
C ALA A 355 18.31 14.17 -9.70
N VAL A 356 18.74 13.67 -10.86
CA VAL A 356 18.88 14.48 -12.09
C VAL A 356 17.52 14.93 -12.61
N LEU A 357 16.52 14.04 -12.66
CA LEU A 357 15.16 14.38 -13.06
C LEU A 357 14.58 15.49 -12.17
N PHE A 358 14.66 15.35 -10.85
CA PHE A 358 14.12 16.36 -9.93
C PHE A 358 14.86 17.70 -9.98
N ARG A 359 16.17 17.73 -10.26
CA ARG A 359 16.89 18.99 -10.49
C ARG A 359 16.38 19.74 -11.72
N ASN A 360 15.93 19.02 -12.73
CA ASN A 360 15.40 19.61 -13.97
C ASN A 360 13.92 20.00 -13.84
N PHE A 361 13.17 19.38 -12.92
CA PHE A 361 11.77 19.68 -12.65
C PHE A 361 11.60 20.67 -11.50
N LYS A 362 11.85 21.95 -11.76
CA LYS A 362 11.52 23.03 -10.82
C LYS A 362 10.00 23.23 -10.71
N GLN A 363 9.54 23.71 -9.55
CA GLN A 363 8.11 23.98 -9.29
C GLN A 363 7.45 24.87 -10.34
N GLU A 364 8.13 25.91 -10.81
CA GLU A 364 7.65 26.82 -11.86
C GLU A 364 7.31 26.11 -13.19
N HIS A 365 7.76 24.87 -13.35
CA HIS A 365 7.44 24.01 -14.49
C HIS A 365 6.32 23.00 -14.20
N LEU A 366 5.91 22.84 -12.93
CA LEU A 366 4.97 21.81 -12.47
C LEU A 366 3.64 22.40 -11.97
N VAL A 367 3.57 23.68 -11.60
CA VAL A 367 2.34 24.33 -11.07
C VAL A 367 2.11 25.67 -11.77
N HIS A 368 0.89 25.89 -12.28
CA HIS A 368 0.42 27.15 -12.88
C HIS A 368 -0.65 27.79 -11.99
N TYR A 369 -0.47 29.02 -11.49
CA TYR A 369 -1.48 29.66 -10.64
C TYR A 369 -2.56 30.37 -11.45
N ASP A 370 -3.72 29.74 -11.65
CA ASP A 370 -4.98 30.39 -12.04
C ASP A 370 -5.91 30.44 -10.84
N ILE A 371 -6.17 31.65 -10.32
CA ILE A 371 -7.12 31.83 -9.22
C ILE A 371 -8.54 31.78 -9.79
N ASP A 372 -9.10 30.56 -9.89
CA ASP A 372 -10.54 30.33 -9.97
C ASP A 372 -11.00 29.62 -8.69
N PHE A 373 -12.21 29.92 -8.22
CA PHE A 373 -12.79 29.49 -6.93
C PHE A 373 -12.92 27.96 -6.72
N ASP A 374 -12.50 27.13 -7.71
CA ASP A 374 -12.54 25.66 -7.71
C ASP A 374 -11.14 24.98 -7.74
N GLY A 375 -10.03 25.73 -7.67
CA GLY A 375 -8.66 25.19 -7.56
C GLY A 375 -7.62 26.04 -8.29
N LEU A 376 -6.38 26.08 -7.77
CA LEU A 376 -5.35 27.04 -8.17
C LEU A 376 -4.55 26.69 -9.44
N SER A 377 -4.55 25.45 -9.97
CA SER A 377 -3.74 25.06 -11.14
C SER A 377 -4.35 23.92 -11.97
N GLY A 378 -4.11 23.93 -13.29
CA GLY A 378 -4.22 22.74 -14.13
C GLY A 378 -3.11 21.72 -13.82
N SER A 379 -3.37 20.42 -14.01
CA SER A 379 -2.43 19.31 -13.72
C SER A 379 -1.67 18.82 -14.95
N ASP A 380 -1.87 19.47 -16.11
CA ASP A 380 -1.29 19.08 -17.40
C ASP A 380 0.24 19.09 -17.38
N SER A 381 0.86 20.02 -16.64
CA SER A 381 2.31 20.13 -16.44
C SER A 381 2.91 18.95 -15.67
N LEU A 382 2.27 18.54 -14.57
CA LEU A 382 2.66 17.35 -13.80
C LEU A 382 2.53 16.10 -14.68
N LYS A 383 1.41 15.98 -15.40
CA LYS A 383 1.19 14.87 -16.33
C LYS A 383 2.27 14.78 -17.40
N ALA A 384 2.65 15.92 -18.01
CA ALA A 384 3.72 15.99 -18.98
C ALA A 384 5.08 15.53 -18.41
N ALA A 385 5.39 15.89 -17.16
CA ALA A 385 6.60 15.45 -16.48
C ALA A 385 6.64 13.93 -16.28
N LEU A 386 5.51 13.35 -15.85
CA LEU A 386 5.36 11.92 -15.67
C LEU A 386 5.45 11.17 -17.01
N ASP A 387 4.79 11.68 -18.05
CA ASP A 387 4.87 11.12 -19.41
C ASP A 387 6.30 11.16 -19.95
N TYR A 388 7.02 12.27 -19.75
CA TYR A 388 8.41 12.38 -20.16
C TYR A 388 9.30 11.36 -19.44
N ALA A 389 9.16 11.20 -18.12
CA ALA A 389 9.91 10.21 -17.36
C ALA A 389 9.61 8.79 -17.84
N LEU A 390 8.33 8.46 -18.08
CA LEU A 390 7.94 7.17 -18.63
C LEU A 390 8.57 6.91 -20.01
N ILE A 391 8.41 7.85 -20.94
CA ILE A 391 8.91 7.71 -22.32
C ILE A 391 10.42 7.60 -22.34
N ASN A 392 11.13 8.40 -21.53
CA ASN A 392 12.58 8.35 -21.47
C ASN A 392 13.06 6.94 -21.09
N LYS A 393 12.46 6.33 -20.06
CA LYS A 393 12.83 4.97 -19.64
C LYS A 393 12.41 3.90 -20.63
N LEU A 394 11.23 4.03 -21.23
CA LEU A 394 10.78 3.10 -22.27
C LEU A 394 11.66 3.14 -23.51
N LYS A 395 12.14 4.32 -23.94
CA LYS A 395 13.10 4.43 -25.05
C LYS A 395 14.42 3.73 -24.75
N GLU A 396 14.93 3.83 -23.51
CA GLU A 396 16.11 3.07 -23.09
C GLU A 396 15.88 1.55 -23.20
N ILE A 397 14.74 1.06 -22.71
CA ILE A 397 14.37 -0.37 -22.77
C ILE A 397 14.18 -0.83 -24.23
N VAL A 398 13.44 -0.08 -25.03
CA VAL A 398 13.19 -0.35 -26.45
C VAL A 398 14.50 -0.44 -27.22
N ALA A 399 15.42 0.49 -27.00
CA ALA A 399 16.74 0.47 -27.62
C ALA A 399 17.59 -0.71 -27.13
N GLN A 400 17.54 -1.03 -25.84
CA GLN A 400 18.32 -2.13 -25.24
C GLN A 400 17.87 -3.50 -25.74
N PHE A 401 16.56 -3.72 -25.89
CA PHE A 401 15.97 -5.02 -26.25
C PHE A 401 15.53 -5.13 -27.71
N ASN A 402 15.68 -4.06 -28.50
CA ASN A 402 15.33 -3.99 -29.92
C ASN A 402 13.86 -4.40 -30.21
N ILE A 403 12.93 -3.87 -29.41
CA ILE A 403 11.48 -4.08 -29.55
C ILE A 403 10.80 -2.82 -30.11
N PRO A 404 9.62 -2.89 -30.75
CA PRO A 404 8.91 -1.69 -31.17
C PRO A 404 8.43 -0.86 -29.97
N PHE A 405 8.40 0.46 -30.11
CA PHE A 405 7.79 1.33 -29.10
C PHE A 405 6.28 1.04 -29.01
N PRO A 406 5.68 1.00 -27.81
CA PRO A 406 4.25 0.69 -27.66
C PRO A 406 3.37 1.75 -28.34
N GLN A 407 2.41 1.29 -29.14
CA GLN A 407 1.41 2.15 -29.79
C GLN A 407 0.22 2.40 -28.87
N GLY A 408 -0.33 3.62 -28.92
CA GLY A 408 -1.52 4.01 -28.16
C GLY A 408 -1.25 4.47 -26.72
N VAL A 409 -2.26 4.35 -25.86
CA VAL A 409 -2.17 4.75 -24.45
C VAL A 409 -1.36 3.73 -23.67
N ILE A 410 -0.36 4.18 -22.91
CA ILE A 410 0.46 3.30 -22.08
C ILE A 410 -0.29 2.99 -20.78
N THR A 411 -0.78 1.77 -20.67
CA THR A 411 -1.55 1.27 -19.51
C THR A 411 -0.70 0.37 -18.62
N TYR A 412 -1.24 -0.02 -17.46
CA TYR A 412 -0.62 -1.05 -16.61
C TYR A 412 -0.38 -2.35 -17.37
N ARG A 413 -1.34 -2.77 -18.22
CA ARG A 413 -1.20 -3.95 -19.08
C ARG A 413 -0.05 -3.82 -20.06
N THR A 414 0.06 -2.67 -20.73
CA THR A 414 1.14 -2.39 -21.69
C THR A 414 2.52 -2.55 -21.04
N LEU A 415 2.71 -2.03 -19.82
CA LEU A 415 3.98 -2.14 -19.10
C LEU A 415 4.28 -3.57 -18.65
N ASP A 416 3.26 -4.31 -18.24
CA ASP A 416 3.41 -5.73 -17.89
C ASP A 416 3.77 -6.60 -19.09
N ASP A 417 3.19 -6.32 -20.27
CA ASP A 417 3.51 -7.00 -21.52
C ASP A 417 4.97 -6.74 -21.93
N ILE A 418 5.45 -5.50 -21.85
CA ILE A 418 6.85 -5.14 -22.09
C ILE A 418 7.77 -5.89 -21.11
N ARG A 419 7.44 -5.90 -19.81
CA ARG A 419 8.20 -6.60 -18.78
C ARG A 419 8.30 -8.11 -19.05
N LYS A 420 7.22 -8.74 -19.53
CA LYS A 420 7.17 -10.17 -19.89
C LYS A 420 8.01 -10.46 -21.13
N GLN A 421 7.97 -9.59 -22.13
CA GLN A 421 8.76 -9.72 -23.36
C GLN A 421 10.26 -9.48 -23.11
N CYS A 422 10.59 -8.58 -22.19
CA CYS A 422 11.96 -8.16 -21.88
C CYS A 422 12.34 -8.51 -20.42
N PRO A 423 12.56 -9.79 -20.09
CA PRO A 423 12.96 -10.17 -18.74
C PRO A 423 14.30 -9.51 -18.37
N GLY A 424 14.34 -8.83 -17.23
CA GLY A 424 15.54 -8.10 -16.78
C GLY A 424 15.67 -6.66 -17.28
N CYS A 425 14.65 -6.10 -17.93
CA CYS A 425 14.60 -4.68 -18.35
C CYS A 425 14.59 -3.65 -17.20
N GLY A 426 14.55 -4.10 -15.94
CA GLY A 426 14.52 -3.24 -14.76
C GLY A 426 13.12 -2.84 -14.30
N LEU A 427 12.07 -3.12 -15.08
CA LEU A 427 10.68 -2.88 -14.66
C LEU A 427 10.31 -3.76 -13.45
N GLY A 428 9.67 -3.15 -12.46
CA GLY A 428 9.09 -3.82 -11.31
C GLY A 428 8.00 -4.82 -11.72
N LYS A 429 7.72 -5.79 -10.84
CA LYS A 429 6.65 -6.78 -11.01
C LYS A 429 5.27 -6.18 -10.77
N GLU A 430 5.16 -5.27 -9.80
CA GLU A 430 3.87 -4.75 -9.35
C GLU A 430 4.02 -3.31 -8.86
N ILE A 431 3.00 -2.49 -9.13
CA ILE A 431 2.88 -1.15 -8.56
C ILE A 431 1.40 -0.88 -8.24
N THR A 432 1.16 -0.37 -7.02
CA THR A 432 -0.17 0.11 -6.60
C THR A 432 -0.13 1.60 -6.28
N VAL A 433 -1.05 2.35 -6.86
CA VAL A 433 -1.20 3.80 -6.69
C VAL A 433 -2.55 4.09 -6.04
N THR A 434 -2.60 4.93 -5.01
CA THR A 434 -3.86 5.26 -4.33
C THR A 434 -4.43 6.61 -4.78
N ALA A 435 -5.75 6.72 -4.80
CA ALA A 435 -6.49 7.97 -4.94
C ALA A 435 -7.68 8.00 -3.98
N THR A 436 -8.24 9.18 -3.74
CA THR A 436 -9.41 9.35 -2.88
C THR A 436 -10.64 9.65 -3.69
N ASN A 437 -11.65 8.78 -3.62
CA ASN A 437 -12.97 9.06 -4.19
C ASN A 437 -13.77 9.98 -3.25
N LYS A 438 -14.05 11.19 -3.71
CA LYS A 438 -14.68 12.24 -2.88
C LYS A 438 -16.10 11.88 -2.47
N LYS A 439 -16.90 11.38 -3.41
CA LYS A 439 -18.32 11.10 -3.22
C LYS A 439 -18.53 9.93 -2.27
N GLN A 440 -17.74 8.87 -2.43
CA GLN A 440 -17.85 7.66 -1.63
C GLN A 440 -17.10 7.75 -0.29
N GLY A 441 -16.14 8.66 -0.15
CA GLY A 441 -15.26 8.73 1.02
C GLY A 441 -14.39 7.48 1.16
N LYS A 442 -13.94 6.91 0.03
CA LYS A 442 -13.17 5.66 -0.02
C LYS A 442 -11.87 5.82 -0.81
N THR A 443 -10.85 5.08 -0.39
CA THR A 443 -9.60 4.96 -1.14
C THR A 443 -9.82 4.06 -2.36
N THR A 444 -9.46 4.57 -3.53
CA THR A 444 -9.37 3.84 -4.79
C THR A 444 -7.92 3.39 -5.01
N TYR A 445 -7.72 2.18 -5.51
CA TYR A 445 -6.38 1.63 -5.75
C TYR A 445 -6.24 1.25 -7.23
N PHE A 446 -5.27 1.83 -7.90
CA PHE A 446 -4.90 1.53 -9.27
C PHE A 446 -3.73 0.56 -9.28
N SER A 447 -3.90 -0.56 -9.96
CA SER A 447 -2.86 -1.59 -10.13
C SER A 447 -3.17 -2.46 -11.35
N LEU A 448 -2.22 -3.29 -11.77
CA LEU A 448 -2.44 -4.25 -12.86
C LEU A 448 -3.62 -5.19 -12.57
N ALA A 449 -3.79 -5.61 -11.31
CA ALA A 449 -4.85 -6.54 -10.92
C ALA A 449 -6.25 -5.91 -10.91
N ARG A 450 -6.36 -4.60 -10.63
CA ARG A 450 -7.65 -3.91 -10.47
C ARG A 450 -8.05 -3.08 -11.69
N THR A 451 -7.09 -2.41 -12.30
CA THR A 451 -7.30 -1.44 -13.38
C THR A 451 -6.26 -1.61 -14.49
N PRO A 452 -6.24 -2.77 -15.18
CA PRO A 452 -5.19 -3.09 -16.16
C PRO A 452 -5.16 -2.11 -17.34
N ASP A 453 -6.33 -1.59 -17.74
CA ASP A 453 -6.50 -0.75 -18.93
C ASP A 453 -6.49 0.75 -18.61
N MET A 454 -6.26 1.13 -17.34
CA MET A 454 -6.09 2.52 -16.92
C MET A 454 -4.74 3.05 -17.40
N GLU A 455 -4.72 4.29 -17.90
CA GLU A 455 -3.48 4.99 -18.27
C GLU A 455 -2.57 5.15 -17.05
N PHE A 456 -1.33 4.68 -17.18
CA PHE A 456 -0.43 4.52 -16.03
C PHE A 456 -0.01 5.86 -15.40
N THR A 457 0.39 6.84 -16.20
CA THR A 457 0.79 8.16 -15.68
C THR A 457 -0.41 8.96 -15.19
N LYS A 458 -1.61 8.70 -15.73
CA LYS A 458 -2.84 9.35 -15.29
C LYS A 458 -3.22 8.94 -13.86
N SER A 459 -3.06 7.66 -13.50
CA SER A 459 -3.33 7.22 -12.13
C SER A 459 -2.36 7.87 -11.11
N VAL A 460 -1.08 8.02 -11.47
CA VAL A 460 -0.06 8.70 -10.65
C VAL A 460 -0.34 10.19 -10.54
N GLU A 461 -0.73 10.85 -11.64
CA GLU A 461 -1.16 12.25 -11.66
C GLU A 461 -2.33 12.46 -10.67
N VAL A 462 -3.39 11.66 -10.77
CA VAL A 462 -4.57 11.73 -9.91
C VAL A 462 -4.21 11.55 -8.44
N SER A 463 -3.31 10.60 -8.15
CA SER A 463 -2.81 10.36 -6.79
C SER A 463 -2.15 11.59 -6.15
N ALA A 464 -1.56 12.48 -6.97
CA ALA A 464 -0.85 13.67 -6.55
C ALA A 464 -1.68 14.98 -6.67
N LYS A 465 -2.98 14.89 -6.96
CA LYS A 465 -3.89 16.05 -7.06
C LYS A 465 -4.34 16.54 -5.68
N PHE A 466 -3.41 17.14 -4.94
CA PHE A 466 -3.68 17.67 -3.59
C PHE A 466 -4.82 18.71 -3.62
N PRO A 467 -5.85 18.59 -2.77
CA PRO A 467 -6.93 19.57 -2.67
C PRO A 467 -6.38 20.98 -2.41
N ILE A 468 -7.09 22.02 -2.85
CA ILE A 468 -6.63 23.44 -2.90
C ILE A 468 -5.71 23.73 -4.10
N VAL A 469 -4.78 22.83 -4.42
CA VAL A 469 -3.79 23.06 -5.49
C VAL A 469 -4.34 22.64 -6.85
N TYR A 470 -4.93 21.44 -6.93
CA TYR A 470 -5.43 20.87 -8.19
C TYR A 470 -6.94 20.61 -8.13
N LYS A 471 -7.58 20.72 -9.30
CA LYS A 471 -8.98 20.31 -9.50
C LYS A 471 -9.11 18.79 -9.46
N ALA A 472 -10.23 18.31 -8.92
CA ALA A 472 -10.56 16.89 -8.90
C ALA A 472 -10.65 16.31 -10.32
N GLU A 473 -10.19 15.08 -10.49
CA GLU A 473 -10.29 14.36 -11.76
C GLU A 473 -11.56 13.50 -11.78
N LEU A 474 -12.25 13.45 -12.91
CA LEU A 474 -13.36 12.51 -13.10
C LEU A 474 -12.81 11.19 -13.66
N ILE A 475 -12.97 10.11 -12.91
CA ILE A 475 -12.69 8.75 -13.35
C ILE A 475 -14.02 8.00 -13.27
N ASP A 476 -14.47 7.45 -14.40
CA ASP A 476 -15.76 6.75 -14.53
C ASP A 476 -16.96 7.58 -14.02
N GLY A 477 -16.91 8.89 -14.20
CA GLY A 477 -17.94 9.83 -13.75
C GLY A 477 -17.89 10.20 -12.26
N GLU A 478 -16.92 9.68 -11.50
CA GLU A 478 -16.73 9.99 -10.08
C GLU A 478 -15.51 10.87 -9.84
N ALA A 479 -15.64 11.85 -8.94
CA ALA A 479 -14.58 12.80 -8.64
C ALA A 479 -13.53 12.20 -7.69
N HIS A 480 -12.27 12.21 -8.13
CA HIS A 480 -11.10 11.68 -7.44
C HIS A 480 -10.06 12.77 -7.18
N ASN A 481 -9.42 12.68 -6.01
CA ASN A 481 -8.37 13.58 -5.53
C ASN A 481 -7.16 12.77 -5.01
N ASP A 482 -6.17 13.47 -4.48
CA ASP A 482 -4.97 12.93 -3.85
C ASP A 482 -5.25 11.73 -2.92
N GLY A 483 -4.45 10.67 -3.08
CA GLY A 483 -4.58 9.44 -2.30
C GLY A 483 -4.25 9.64 -0.82
N GLY A 484 -3.41 10.63 -0.50
CA GLY A 484 -2.91 10.92 0.83
C GLY A 484 -3.95 11.52 1.77
N ILE A 485 -5.14 11.86 1.26
CA ILE A 485 -6.26 12.32 2.09
C ILE A 485 -6.77 11.19 2.99
N LEU A 486 -6.97 9.98 2.44
CA LEU A 486 -7.51 8.83 3.18
C LEU A 486 -6.51 7.71 3.42
N SER A 487 -5.56 7.49 2.50
CA SER A 487 -4.49 6.48 2.65
C SER A 487 -3.17 7.06 2.17
N ASN A 488 -2.50 7.79 3.07
CA ASN A 488 -1.16 8.31 2.82
C ASN A 488 -0.10 7.22 2.93
N PHE A 489 -0.40 6.13 3.65
CA PHE A 489 0.51 5.03 3.89
C PHE A 489 -0.12 3.69 3.48
N PRO A 490 -0.12 3.35 2.18
CA PRO A 490 -0.89 2.23 1.65
C PRO A 490 -0.19 0.87 1.86
N THR A 491 0.12 0.50 3.10
CA THR A 491 0.76 -0.78 3.42
C THR A 491 -0.17 -1.98 3.30
N GLU A 492 -1.49 -1.75 3.40
CA GLU A 492 -2.54 -2.76 3.29
C GLU A 492 -2.66 -3.43 1.91
N VAL A 493 -1.96 -2.91 0.90
CA VAL A 493 -1.94 -3.49 -0.45
C VAL A 493 -1.12 -4.77 -0.53
N PHE A 494 -0.22 -4.97 0.43
CA PHE A 494 0.59 -6.17 0.56
C PHE A 494 0.13 -6.95 1.79
N SER A 495 -0.11 -8.25 1.60
CA SER A 495 -0.51 -9.18 2.65
C SER A 495 0.57 -10.25 2.84
N ASP A 496 0.57 -10.89 4.00
CA ASP A 496 1.44 -12.05 4.26
C ASP A 496 1.23 -13.11 3.17
N ASP A 497 2.33 -13.54 2.55
CA ASP A 497 2.34 -14.53 1.47
C ASP A 497 2.54 -15.96 1.99
N HIS A 498 2.58 -16.13 3.32
CA HIS A 498 2.79 -17.41 4.00
C HIS A 498 4.10 -18.11 3.61
N SER A 499 5.10 -17.35 3.12
CA SER A 499 6.42 -17.90 2.79
C SER A 499 7.24 -18.32 4.02
N THR A 500 6.86 -17.85 5.20
CA THR A 500 7.44 -18.23 6.50
C THR A 500 6.43 -18.93 7.39
N LEU A 501 6.93 -19.81 8.27
CA LEU A 501 6.09 -20.44 9.29
C LEU A 501 5.58 -19.40 10.28
N LEU A 502 6.48 -18.57 10.79
CA LEU A 502 6.15 -17.47 11.68
C LEU A 502 5.52 -16.31 10.92
N GLU A 503 4.66 -15.57 11.62
CA GLU A 503 4.01 -14.37 11.10
C GLU A 503 4.29 -13.17 12.01
N SER A 504 4.09 -11.96 11.48
CA SER A 504 4.02 -10.76 12.30
C SER A 504 2.83 -10.84 13.27
N GLU A 505 2.99 -10.33 14.50
CA GLU A 505 1.91 -10.23 15.50
C GLU A 505 0.66 -9.55 14.93
N HIS A 506 0.85 -8.59 14.02
CA HIS A 506 -0.23 -7.84 13.38
C HIS A 506 -0.65 -8.38 12.02
N GLY A 507 -0.04 -9.47 11.52
CA GLY A 507 -0.37 -10.07 10.23
C GLY A 507 0.15 -9.28 9.03
N ASN A 508 1.12 -8.40 9.27
CA ASN A 508 1.78 -7.64 8.23
C ASN A 508 2.61 -8.56 7.34
N ASP A 509 2.74 -8.17 6.07
CA ASP A 509 3.72 -8.77 5.17
C ASP A 509 5.15 -8.50 5.65
N LEU A 510 5.91 -9.57 5.93
CA LEU A 510 7.27 -9.51 6.46
C LEU A 510 8.32 -9.02 5.44
N LYS A 511 7.99 -9.08 4.15
CA LYS A 511 8.84 -8.63 3.02
C LYS A 511 8.71 -7.14 2.74
N LEU A 512 7.79 -6.47 3.42
CA LEU A 512 7.51 -5.05 3.27
C LEU A 512 8.52 -4.20 4.03
N LEU A 513 9.02 -3.18 3.33
CA LEU A 513 9.68 -2.00 3.88
C LEU A 513 8.85 -0.77 3.52
N ALA A 514 8.62 0.09 4.48
CA ALA A 514 7.79 1.27 4.33
C ALA A 514 8.59 2.53 4.64
N VAL A 515 8.26 3.65 4.01
CA VAL A 515 8.92 4.95 4.23
C VAL A 515 7.87 5.97 4.63
N GLN A 516 8.03 6.55 5.82
CA GLN A 516 7.10 7.52 6.40
C GLN A 516 7.87 8.71 6.99
N PHE A 517 7.55 9.95 6.62
CA PHE A 517 8.29 11.12 7.14
C PHE A 517 8.04 11.37 8.63
N ASP A 518 9.06 11.83 9.36
CA ASP A 518 8.87 12.43 10.68
C ASP A 518 8.41 13.88 10.52
N ASN A 519 7.15 14.17 10.82
CA ASN A 519 6.55 15.49 10.59
C ASN A 519 6.94 16.55 11.66
N GLY A 520 8.10 16.43 12.32
CA GLY A 520 8.66 17.48 13.19
C GLY A 520 7.66 18.15 14.16
N THR A 521 7.63 19.49 14.18
CA THR A 521 6.74 20.28 15.05
C THR A 521 5.25 20.14 14.72
N GLU A 522 4.89 19.75 13.48
CA GLU A 522 3.51 19.39 13.15
C GLU A 522 3.08 18.20 13.99
N ARG A 523 3.95 17.21 14.20
CA ARG A 523 3.64 16.06 15.06
C ARG A 523 3.51 16.45 16.53
N THR A 524 4.23 17.45 17.03
CA THR A 524 4.08 17.92 18.43
C THR A 524 2.90 18.87 18.62
N ALA A 525 2.55 19.68 17.61
CA ALA A 525 1.33 20.49 17.59
C ALA A 525 0.09 19.60 17.43
N ILE A 526 0.14 18.64 16.51
CA ILE A 526 -0.86 17.59 16.31
C ILE A 526 -0.90 16.69 17.55
N ASP A 527 0.18 16.18 18.13
CA ASP A 527 0.12 15.30 19.32
C ASP A 527 -0.35 16.04 20.59
N ARG A 528 0.01 17.32 20.80
CA ARG A 528 -0.53 18.14 21.91
C ARG A 528 -2.01 18.43 21.76
N ILE A 529 -2.48 18.64 20.53
CA ILE A 529 -3.89 18.87 20.23
C ILE A 529 -4.65 17.54 20.19
N MET A 530 -4.07 16.47 19.65
CA MET A 530 -4.67 15.15 19.35
C MET A 530 -4.78 14.21 20.54
N GLN A 531 -3.96 14.35 21.60
CA GLN A 531 -4.30 13.64 22.84
C GLN A 531 -5.66 14.08 23.41
N LYS A 532 -6.11 15.31 23.11
CA LYS A 532 -7.45 15.83 23.45
C LYS A 532 -8.47 15.79 22.30
N VAL A 533 -8.04 15.89 21.04
CA VAL A 533 -8.91 16.01 19.85
C VAL A 533 -9.48 14.67 19.36
N TYR A 534 -8.98 13.53 19.87
CA TYR A 534 -9.32 12.20 19.37
C TYR A 534 -10.71 11.65 19.72
N ARG A 535 -11.60 12.46 20.28
CA ARG A 535 -13.01 12.07 20.46
C ARG A 535 -14.05 13.10 20.03
N GLU A 536 -13.73 14.40 19.87
CA GLU A 536 -14.79 15.42 19.93
C GLU A 536 -14.63 16.70 19.08
N ASN A 537 -13.64 16.85 18.19
CA ASN A 537 -13.62 18.04 17.31
C ASN A 537 -14.29 17.77 15.96
N VAL A 538 -15.62 17.61 16.00
CA VAL A 538 -16.52 17.71 14.84
C VAL A 538 -16.14 18.93 13.98
N VAL A 539 -15.71 20.03 14.62
CA VAL A 539 -15.28 21.27 13.98
C VAL A 539 -14.03 21.11 13.11
N LEU A 540 -12.98 20.42 13.60
CA LEU A 540 -11.76 20.18 12.79
C LEU A 540 -12.09 19.25 11.63
N ASN A 541 -12.85 18.19 11.88
CA ASN A 541 -13.27 17.28 10.83
C ASN A 541 -14.13 17.99 9.78
N TRP A 542 -15.01 18.91 10.20
CA TRP A 542 -15.82 19.75 9.33
C TRP A 542 -14.96 20.69 8.48
N ILE A 543 -13.97 21.38 9.07
CA ILE A 543 -13.03 22.25 8.33
C ILE A 543 -12.27 21.43 7.27
N TYR A 544 -11.74 20.27 7.64
CA TYR A 544 -11.00 19.43 6.68
C TYR A 544 -11.92 18.78 5.64
N SER A 545 -13.15 18.42 6.00
CA SER A 545 -14.14 17.92 5.04
C SER A 545 -14.51 19.00 4.02
N PHE A 546 -14.60 20.26 4.46
CA PHE A 546 -14.81 21.41 3.58
C PHE A 546 -13.62 21.62 2.63
N ILE A 547 -12.38 21.57 3.14
CA ILE A 547 -11.15 21.78 2.34
C ILE A 547 -10.92 20.65 1.33
N THR A 548 -11.08 19.40 1.77
CA THR A 548 -10.76 18.21 0.95
C THR A 548 -11.93 17.79 0.07
N GLY A 549 -13.15 18.17 0.42
CA GLY A 549 -14.39 17.69 -0.18
C GLY A 549 -14.65 16.20 0.07
N VAL A 550 -14.06 15.63 1.12
CA VAL A 550 -14.18 14.23 1.52
C VAL A 550 -14.82 14.20 2.91
N ASN A 551 -15.76 13.28 3.14
CA ASN A 551 -16.34 13.09 4.46
C ASN A 551 -15.36 12.35 5.38
N ASP A 552 -15.13 12.88 6.58
CA ASP A 552 -14.30 12.26 7.63
C ASP A 552 -12.84 11.90 7.26
N PRO A 553 -12.04 12.85 6.74
CA PRO A 553 -10.62 12.62 6.41
C PRO A 553 -9.77 12.28 7.64
N ALA A 554 -10.17 12.73 8.83
CA ALA A 554 -9.43 12.48 10.06
C ALA A 554 -9.30 10.98 10.38
N SER A 555 -10.30 10.18 9.99
CA SER A 555 -10.27 8.72 10.14
C SER A 555 -9.11 8.05 9.38
N GLY A 556 -8.76 8.57 8.19
CA GLY A 556 -7.63 8.10 7.39
C GLY A 556 -6.29 8.29 8.13
N TRP A 557 -6.08 9.46 8.72
CA TRP A 557 -4.86 9.75 9.49
C TRP A 557 -4.73 8.89 10.74
N VAL A 558 -5.85 8.54 11.38
CA VAL A 558 -5.87 7.58 12.48
C VAL A 558 -5.36 6.22 12.02
N LYS A 559 -5.89 5.73 10.89
CA LYS A 559 -5.49 4.46 10.30
C LYS A 559 -4.00 4.45 9.98
N ASP A 560 -3.47 5.51 9.35
CA ASP A 560 -2.06 5.60 9.00
C ASP A 560 -1.13 5.62 10.24
N ARG A 561 -1.54 6.27 11.33
CA ARG A 561 -0.80 6.21 12.60
C ARG A 561 -0.80 4.82 13.23
N LEU A 562 -1.92 4.09 13.13
CA LEU A 562 -2.01 2.71 13.60
C LEU A 562 -1.14 1.78 12.74
N LYS A 563 -1.16 1.96 11.42
CA LYS A 563 -0.24 1.26 10.50
C LYS A 563 1.21 1.51 10.89
N LEU A 564 1.61 2.76 11.15
CA LEU A 564 3.00 3.04 11.55
C LEU A 564 3.40 2.30 12.84
N ARG A 565 2.49 2.16 13.81
CA ARG A 565 2.75 1.34 15.01
C ARG A 565 2.91 -0.14 14.67
N GLN A 566 2.04 -0.66 13.80
CA GLN A 566 2.09 -2.06 13.36
C GLN A 566 3.37 -2.37 12.58
N TYR A 567 3.82 -1.43 11.75
CA TYR A 567 4.99 -1.55 10.89
C TYR A 567 6.25 -0.91 11.51
N ALA A 568 6.32 -0.70 12.82
CA ALA A 568 7.42 0.02 13.47
C ALA A 568 8.81 -0.58 13.17
N HIS A 569 8.92 -1.91 13.07
CA HIS A 569 10.15 -2.63 12.72
C HIS A 569 10.34 -2.85 11.19
N GLN A 570 9.47 -2.25 10.39
CA GLN A 570 9.41 -2.35 8.93
C GLN A 570 9.27 -0.96 8.28
N ALA A 571 9.46 0.12 9.04
CA ALA A 571 9.32 1.48 8.57
C ALA A 571 10.62 2.27 8.77
N ILE A 572 11.04 2.98 7.75
CA ILE A 572 12.08 4.00 7.81
C ILE A 572 11.40 5.34 8.02
N VAL A 573 11.85 6.08 9.03
CA VAL A 573 11.26 7.35 9.41
C VAL A 573 12.30 8.46 9.32
N PRO A 574 12.56 9.00 8.11
CA PRO A 574 13.56 10.05 7.95
C PRO A 574 13.01 11.39 8.49
N ASN A 575 13.88 12.12 9.17
CA ASN A 575 13.59 13.47 9.65
C ASN A 575 13.68 14.47 8.49
N VAL A 576 12.60 15.21 8.25
CA VAL A 576 12.48 16.19 7.14
C VAL A 576 12.38 17.63 7.64
N ASP A 577 12.74 17.89 8.91
CA ASP A 577 12.59 19.19 9.58
C ASP A 577 11.16 19.76 9.44
N ASP A 578 10.95 21.06 9.64
CA ASP A 578 9.64 21.73 9.53
C ASP A 578 9.31 22.16 8.09
N ILE A 579 9.58 21.30 7.10
CA ILE A 579 9.24 21.57 5.70
C ILE A 579 7.75 21.28 5.50
N PRO A 580 6.92 22.29 5.13
CA PRO A 580 5.50 22.08 4.95
C PRO A 580 5.23 21.22 3.70
N THR A 581 4.21 20.36 3.79
CA THR A 581 3.77 19.52 2.66
C THR A 581 3.33 20.35 1.44
N SER A 582 2.85 21.58 1.68
CA SER A 582 2.45 22.58 0.68
C SER A 582 3.60 23.45 0.16
N GLY A 583 4.81 23.32 0.71
CA GLY A 583 5.98 24.10 0.32
C GLY A 583 6.60 23.56 -0.95
N PHE A 584 6.03 23.87 -2.11
CA PHE A 584 6.48 23.32 -3.40
C PHE A 584 7.87 23.82 -3.86
N SER A 585 8.41 24.90 -3.26
CA SER A 585 9.76 25.40 -3.49
C SER A 585 10.62 25.18 -2.25
N VAL A 586 11.56 24.25 -2.32
CA VAL A 586 12.54 24.01 -1.27
C VAL A 586 13.91 24.43 -1.78
N ALA A 587 14.66 25.19 -0.98
CA ALA A 587 16.02 25.60 -1.32
C ALA A 587 16.91 24.37 -1.60
N ILE A 588 17.83 24.48 -2.55
CA ILE A 588 18.71 23.36 -2.97
C ILE A 588 19.45 22.76 -1.77
N GLU A 589 19.90 23.59 -0.83
CA GLU A 589 20.55 23.14 0.41
C GLU A 589 19.63 22.24 1.25
N SER A 590 18.38 22.67 1.46
CA SER A 590 17.36 21.87 2.17
C SER A 590 17.01 20.58 1.42
N GLN A 591 16.99 20.59 0.08
CA GLN A 591 16.82 19.38 -0.72
C GLN A 591 17.95 18.37 -0.49
N LEU A 592 19.21 18.84 -0.55
CA LEU A 592 20.38 17.99 -0.30
C LEU A 592 20.38 17.43 1.12
N LYS A 593 20.03 18.27 2.11
CA LYS A 593 19.91 17.85 3.51
C LYS A 593 18.84 16.76 3.68
N MET A 594 17.67 16.89 3.06
CA MET A 594 16.64 15.84 3.09
C MET A 594 17.11 14.52 2.48
N ILE A 595 17.81 14.58 1.33
CA ILE A 595 18.41 13.39 0.71
C ILE A 595 19.40 12.73 1.66
N GLU A 596 20.24 13.52 2.33
CA GLU A 596 21.20 13.01 3.31
C GLU A 596 20.49 12.35 4.50
N ARG A 597 19.47 12.99 5.09
CA ARG A 597 18.68 12.40 6.19
C ARG A 597 17.97 11.11 5.81
N GLY A 598 17.40 11.05 4.60
CA GLY A 598 16.79 9.84 4.06
C GLY A 598 17.80 8.70 3.92
N TYR A 599 19.00 9.03 3.46
CA TYR A 599 20.11 8.08 3.34
C TYR A 599 20.59 7.59 4.71
N GLU A 600 20.84 8.49 5.67
CA GLU A 600 21.28 8.16 7.04
C GLU A 600 20.28 7.23 7.75
N ALA A 601 19.00 7.60 7.76
CA ALA A 601 17.95 6.81 8.41
C ALA A 601 17.83 5.40 7.82
N THR A 602 18.06 5.27 6.51
CA THR A 602 18.06 3.97 5.84
C THR A 602 19.31 3.15 6.18
N GLN A 603 20.49 3.78 6.22
CA GLN A 603 21.72 3.10 6.63
C GLN A 603 21.61 2.56 8.06
N ASP A 604 20.99 3.31 8.98
CA ASP A 604 20.74 2.85 10.35
C ASP A 604 19.80 1.63 10.38
N TYR A 605 18.72 1.68 9.59
CA TYR A 605 17.80 0.54 9.43
C TYR A 605 18.53 -0.70 8.87
N LEU A 606 19.31 -0.51 7.79
CA LEU A 606 20.04 -1.60 7.14
C LEU A 606 21.12 -2.18 8.06
N LYS A 607 21.79 -1.34 8.85
CA LYS A 607 22.79 -1.79 9.83
C LYS A 607 22.17 -2.71 10.88
N ALA A 608 20.96 -2.40 11.34
CA ALA A 608 20.24 -3.23 12.29
C ALA A 608 19.81 -4.58 11.69
N ARG A 609 19.47 -4.62 10.40
CA ARG A 609 18.93 -5.82 9.71
C ARG A 609 20.00 -6.72 9.07
N TYR A 610 21.06 -6.13 8.52
CA TYR A 610 22.09 -6.82 7.72
C TYR A 610 23.50 -6.76 8.33
N GLY A 611 23.73 -5.98 9.40
CA GLY A 611 25.02 -5.85 10.07
C GLY A 611 25.85 -4.61 9.67
N THR A 612 27.09 -4.51 10.15
CA THR A 612 28.00 -3.38 9.89
C THR A 612 28.67 -3.46 8.51
N LYS A 613 29.07 -2.32 7.93
CA LYS A 613 29.66 -2.23 6.57
C LYS A 613 30.86 -3.16 6.32
N GLU A 614 31.69 -3.48 7.32
CA GLU A 614 32.81 -4.42 7.18
C GLU A 614 32.36 -5.88 7.02
N ASN A 615 31.17 -6.20 7.54
CA ASN A 615 30.56 -7.53 7.55
C ASN A 615 29.20 -7.55 6.83
N CYS A 616 28.90 -6.58 5.96
CA CYS A 616 27.71 -6.58 5.11
C CYS A 616 27.83 -7.73 4.10
N THR A 617 27.64 -8.95 4.59
CA THR A 617 27.13 -10.03 3.77
C THR A 617 25.81 -9.51 3.22
N ASN A 618 25.57 -9.54 1.91
CA ASN A 618 24.25 -9.24 1.31
C ASN A 618 23.16 -10.26 1.75
N LYS A 619 23.28 -10.82 2.95
CA LYS A 619 22.45 -11.84 3.57
C LYS A 619 21.83 -11.22 4.81
N ASN A 620 20.50 -11.24 4.86
CA ASN A 620 19.72 -10.82 6.00
C ASN A 620 20.10 -11.64 7.24
N GLN A 621 20.38 -10.95 8.35
CA GLN A 621 20.75 -11.55 9.64
C GLN A 621 19.63 -11.42 10.69
N GLU A 622 18.52 -10.75 10.34
CA GLU A 622 17.40 -10.53 11.25
C GLU A 622 16.65 -11.84 11.49
N LEU A 623 16.54 -12.21 12.77
CA LEU A 623 15.83 -13.40 13.22
C LEU A 623 14.50 -13.01 13.85
N MET A 624 13.45 -13.70 13.43
CA MET A 624 12.16 -13.74 14.10
C MET A 624 12.15 -14.91 15.07
N TYR A 625 11.42 -14.78 16.17
CA TYR A 625 11.19 -15.91 17.06
C TYR A 625 9.78 -15.89 17.63
N SER A 626 9.29 -17.07 17.98
CA SER A 626 8.05 -17.25 18.72
C SER A 626 8.19 -18.42 19.68
N THR A 627 7.54 -18.30 20.82
CA THR A 627 7.52 -19.33 21.87
C THR A 627 6.14 -19.98 21.90
N PHE A 628 6.12 -21.30 21.97
CA PHE A 628 4.93 -22.12 22.04
C PHE A 628 5.00 -22.98 23.31
N ASN A 629 3.86 -23.19 23.96
CA ASN A 629 3.85 -23.90 25.25
C ASN A 629 4.22 -25.39 25.11
N SER A 630 4.01 -25.99 23.93
CA SER A 630 4.34 -27.40 23.65
C SER A 630 4.41 -27.67 22.14
N LEU A 631 4.87 -28.87 21.75
CA LEU A 631 4.76 -29.33 20.36
C LEU A 631 3.32 -29.39 19.86
N GLY A 632 2.34 -29.64 20.74
CA GLY A 632 0.91 -29.60 20.38
C GLY A 632 0.42 -28.19 20.04
N ASP A 633 0.89 -27.16 20.75
CA ASP A 633 0.60 -25.75 20.44
C ASP A 633 1.23 -25.34 19.09
N LEU A 634 2.47 -25.76 18.83
CA LEU A 634 3.13 -25.53 17.55
C LEU A 634 2.42 -26.26 16.40
N LEU A 635 1.94 -27.48 16.63
CA LEU A 635 1.18 -28.25 15.64
C LEU A 635 -0.16 -27.56 15.32
N ALA A 636 -0.87 -27.08 16.34
CA ALA A 636 -2.09 -26.27 16.16
C ALA A 636 -1.81 -24.96 15.42
N TYR A 637 -0.65 -24.33 15.68
CA TYR A 637 -0.22 -23.15 14.93
C TYR A 637 -0.01 -23.44 13.45
N CYS A 638 0.57 -24.59 13.09
CA CYS A 638 0.72 -24.99 11.68
C CYS A 638 -0.64 -25.17 10.99
N CYS A 639 -1.66 -25.66 11.70
CA CYS A 639 -3.03 -25.76 11.18
C CYS A 639 -3.61 -24.36 10.90
N TYR A 640 -3.43 -23.43 11.84
CA TYR A 640 -3.84 -22.04 11.68
C TYR A 640 -3.13 -21.35 10.50
N ARG A 641 -1.83 -21.61 10.31
CA ARG A 641 -1.07 -21.09 9.17
C ARG A 641 -1.45 -21.74 7.83
N GLY A 642 -2.21 -22.83 7.84
CA GLY A 642 -2.59 -23.58 6.65
C GLY A 642 -1.43 -24.36 6.01
N ASP A 643 -0.29 -24.51 6.70
CA ASP A 643 0.90 -25.15 6.14
C ASP A 643 1.00 -26.62 6.52
N LYS A 644 0.63 -27.48 5.56
CA LYS A 644 0.72 -28.94 5.69
C LYS A 644 2.17 -29.45 5.79
N HIS A 645 3.12 -28.78 5.15
CA HIS A 645 4.52 -29.20 5.19
C HIS A 645 5.08 -29.04 6.60
N TRP A 646 4.89 -27.87 7.22
CA TRP A 646 5.30 -27.65 8.61
C TRP A 646 4.52 -28.51 9.59
N PHE A 647 3.23 -28.73 9.35
CA PHE A 647 2.43 -29.67 10.13
C PHE A 647 3.05 -31.08 10.13
N ASP A 648 3.43 -31.60 8.97
CA ASP A 648 4.03 -32.93 8.85
C ASP A 648 5.40 -33.01 9.53
N ILE A 649 6.22 -31.94 9.46
CA ILE A 649 7.50 -31.85 10.19
C ILE A 649 7.27 -31.92 11.71
N VAL A 650 6.39 -31.08 12.24
CA VAL A 650 6.10 -31.04 13.68
C VAL A 650 5.49 -32.35 14.16
N ASN A 651 4.63 -32.98 13.35
CA ASN A 651 4.08 -34.30 13.63
C ASN A 651 5.18 -35.38 13.70
N ASN A 652 6.18 -35.33 12.81
CA ASN A 652 7.33 -36.24 12.88
C ASN A 652 8.14 -36.01 14.17
N LEU A 653 8.37 -34.76 14.59
CA LEU A 653 9.02 -34.44 15.86
C LEU A 653 8.26 -35.02 17.05
N ILE A 654 6.92 -34.94 17.06
CA ILE A 654 6.08 -35.56 18.09
C ILE A 654 6.26 -37.09 18.08
N SER A 655 6.26 -37.72 16.90
CA SER A 655 6.40 -39.17 16.78
C SER A 655 7.74 -39.70 17.33
N GLN A 656 8.82 -38.93 17.14
CA GLN A 656 10.17 -39.23 17.60
C GLN A 656 10.41 -38.81 19.06
N SER A 657 9.53 -38.00 19.63
CA SER A 657 9.68 -37.52 21.00
C SER A 657 9.49 -38.62 22.06
N THR A 658 10.14 -38.44 23.21
CA THR A 658 9.98 -39.28 24.41
C THR A 658 8.98 -38.69 25.41
N LEU A 659 8.10 -37.79 24.96
CA LEU A 659 7.14 -37.11 25.83
C LEU A 659 6.12 -38.11 26.42
N PRO A 660 5.77 -37.97 27.71
CA PRO A 660 4.82 -38.88 28.37
C PRO A 660 3.42 -38.84 27.75
N ASN A 661 3.02 -37.70 27.18
CA ASN A 661 1.73 -37.51 26.51
C ASN A 661 1.77 -37.74 24.99
N ARG A 662 2.82 -38.37 24.45
CA ARG A 662 2.99 -38.61 23.00
C ARG A 662 1.77 -39.23 22.33
N THR A 663 1.17 -40.26 22.93
CA THR A 663 0.00 -40.95 22.37
C THR A 663 -1.20 -40.02 22.23
N ALA A 664 -1.42 -39.13 23.20
CA ALA A 664 -2.47 -38.13 23.15
C ALA A 664 -2.21 -37.09 22.05
N LEU A 665 -0.97 -36.61 21.93
CA LEU A 665 -0.56 -35.68 20.88
C LEU A 665 -0.67 -36.29 19.47
N MET A 666 -0.33 -37.57 19.30
CA MET A 666 -0.50 -38.26 18.02
C MET A 666 -1.98 -38.42 17.64
N LYS A 667 -2.86 -38.69 18.62
CA LYS A 667 -4.31 -38.70 18.39
C LYS A 667 -4.83 -37.32 17.98
N GLN A 668 -4.40 -36.27 18.69
CA GLN A 668 -4.73 -34.88 18.37
C GLN A 668 -4.24 -34.50 16.96
N SER A 669 -3.03 -34.92 16.59
CA SER A 669 -2.48 -34.71 15.25
C SER A 669 -3.35 -35.32 14.16
N LEU A 670 -3.81 -36.56 14.33
CA LEU A 670 -4.72 -37.20 13.36
C LEU A 670 -6.05 -36.44 13.23
N GLU A 671 -6.61 -35.98 14.35
CA GLU A 671 -7.83 -35.18 14.37
C GLU A 671 -7.63 -33.85 13.64
N LEU A 672 -6.58 -33.09 13.97
CA LEU A 672 -6.24 -31.83 13.29
C LEU A 672 -5.96 -32.04 11.80
N ARG A 673 -5.21 -33.08 11.43
CA ARG A 673 -4.96 -33.42 10.02
C ARG A 673 -6.25 -33.65 9.27
N SER A 674 -7.23 -34.34 9.88
CA SER A 674 -8.53 -34.60 9.26
C SER A 674 -9.36 -33.32 9.09
N LEU A 675 -9.32 -32.42 10.08
CA LEU A 675 -10.09 -31.17 10.10
C LEU A 675 -9.55 -30.15 9.10
N TYR A 676 -8.23 -29.93 9.05
CA TYR A 676 -7.62 -28.85 8.26
C TYR A 676 -7.04 -29.34 6.91
N PHE A 677 -6.58 -30.60 6.82
CA PHE A 677 -5.82 -31.13 5.68
C PHE A 677 -6.40 -32.43 5.06
N GLY A 678 -7.63 -32.81 5.42
CA GLY A 678 -8.30 -34.02 4.92
C GLY A 678 -8.66 -33.97 3.43
N PRO A 679 -9.09 -35.08 2.82
CA PRO A 679 -9.50 -35.13 1.40
C PRO A 679 -10.69 -34.21 1.05
N LEU A 680 -11.42 -33.70 2.06
CA LEU A 680 -12.41 -32.63 1.87
C LEU A 680 -11.79 -31.23 1.69
N SER A 681 -10.55 -30.97 2.14
CA SER A 681 -9.86 -29.69 1.95
C SER A 681 -8.96 -29.64 0.70
N SER A 682 -8.76 -30.76 0.00
CA SER A 682 -7.87 -30.84 -1.17
C SER A 682 -8.47 -30.37 -2.51
N PHE A 683 -9.70 -29.83 -2.54
CA PHE A 683 -10.30 -29.35 -3.79
C PHE A 683 -9.76 -27.98 -4.26
N HIS A 684 -9.07 -27.21 -3.40
CA HIS A 684 -8.56 -25.88 -3.77
C HIS A 684 -7.19 -25.86 -4.45
N LYS A 685 -6.37 -26.93 -4.38
CA LYS A 685 -5.09 -26.94 -5.11
C LYS A 685 -5.22 -27.28 -6.60
N LYS A 686 -6.39 -27.73 -7.07
CA LYS A 686 -6.63 -27.99 -8.50
C LYS A 686 -7.22 -26.79 -9.26
N SER A 687 -7.79 -25.78 -8.60
CA SER A 687 -8.35 -24.63 -9.33
C SER A 687 -7.30 -23.70 -9.93
N ASP A 688 -6.09 -23.62 -9.35
CA ASP A 688 -5.01 -22.78 -9.88
C ASP A 688 -4.20 -23.44 -11.00
N GLU A 689 -4.22 -24.78 -11.10
CA GLU A 689 -3.62 -25.51 -12.24
C GLU A 689 -4.61 -25.77 -13.38
N VAL A 690 -5.92 -25.83 -13.11
CA VAL A 690 -6.93 -26.15 -14.14
C VAL A 690 -7.31 -24.94 -15.02
N ASN A 691 -7.05 -23.71 -14.58
CA ASN A 691 -7.22 -22.51 -15.43
C ASN A 691 -6.13 -22.32 -16.50
N LYS A 692 -5.12 -23.21 -16.56
CA LYS A 692 -4.15 -23.25 -17.68
C LYS A 692 -4.49 -24.25 -18.79
N ASN A 693 -5.40 -25.21 -18.56
CA ASN A 693 -5.56 -26.38 -19.45
C ASN A 693 -7.00 -26.64 -19.95
N LYS A 694 -7.90 -25.65 -19.94
CA LYS A 694 -9.25 -25.79 -20.53
C LYS A 694 -9.68 -24.58 -21.36
N LYS A 695 -9.07 -24.45 -22.54
CA LYS A 695 -9.69 -23.83 -23.73
C LYS A 695 -9.15 -24.51 -24.99
N GLU A 696 -9.43 -25.79 -25.14
CA GLU A 696 -9.38 -26.48 -26.42
C GLU A 696 -10.38 -27.66 -26.35
N GLU A 697 -11.03 -27.94 -27.48
CA GLU A 697 -11.99 -29.02 -27.75
C GLU A 697 -13.49 -28.75 -27.45
N HIS A 698 -14.19 -28.16 -28.44
CA HIS A 698 -15.17 -28.85 -29.29
C HIS A 698 -16.12 -27.84 -29.98
N VAL A 699 -15.99 -27.67 -31.31
CA VAL A 699 -17.12 -27.51 -32.24
C VAL A 699 -16.78 -28.26 -33.53
N ASP A 700 -17.67 -29.17 -33.90
CA ASP A 700 -17.57 -30.09 -35.04
C ASP A 700 -17.77 -29.41 -36.42
N LYS A 701 -16.92 -29.86 -37.35
CA LYS A 701 -17.16 -30.25 -38.76
C LYS A 701 -18.20 -29.50 -39.60
N PHE A 702 -17.72 -28.83 -40.64
CA PHE A 702 -18.24 -29.01 -42.00
C PHE A 702 -17.08 -29.07 -43.02
N ASN A 703 -17.09 -30.12 -43.84
CA ASN A 703 -16.12 -30.42 -44.90
C ASN A 703 -16.39 -29.61 -46.18
N LEU A 704 -15.33 -29.20 -46.87
CA LEU A 704 -15.21 -29.34 -48.33
C LEU A 704 -13.73 -29.33 -48.76
N LYS A 705 -13.46 -30.11 -49.80
CA LYS A 705 -12.19 -30.74 -50.22
C LYS A 705 -11.40 -29.91 -51.27
N ASN A 706 -10.09 -30.22 -51.32
CA ASN A 706 -9.09 -30.00 -52.40
C ASN A 706 -8.54 -28.56 -52.50
N SER A 707 -7.26 -28.27 -52.75
CA SER A 707 -6.13 -29.03 -53.31
C SER A 707 -4.79 -28.39 -52.89
N GLU A 708 -3.71 -29.15 -53.04
CA GLU A 708 -2.29 -28.83 -52.86
C GLU A 708 -1.85 -27.55 -53.59
N ASP A 709 -1.09 -26.67 -52.93
CA ASP A 709 0.26 -26.28 -53.34
C ASP A 709 0.87 -25.25 -52.36
N SER A 710 2.18 -25.34 -52.22
CA SER A 710 3.05 -24.60 -51.30
C SER A 710 3.14 -23.10 -51.62
N GLU A 711 2.84 -22.23 -50.64
CA GLU A 711 3.41 -20.88 -50.54
C GLU A 711 3.14 -20.28 -49.14
N GLN A 712 4.13 -19.57 -48.60
CA GLN A 712 4.15 -18.99 -47.25
C GLN A 712 3.02 -17.95 -47.05
N SER A 713 2.13 -18.16 -46.08
CA SER A 713 1.11 -17.19 -45.68
C SER A 713 1.45 -16.48 -44.36
N PRO A 714 1.26 -15.15 -44.24
CA PRO A 714 1.59 -14.38 -43.04
C PRO A 714 0.56 -14.58 -41.90
N LEU A 715 1.02 -14.41 -40.65
CA LEU A 715 0.19 -14.47 -39.43
C LEU A 715 -0.85 -13.33 -39.37
N THR A 716 -2.11 -13.66 -39.13
CA THR A 716 -3.23 -12.71 -38.94
C THR A 716 -3.72 -12.65 -37.48
N PHE A 717 -4.07 -11.46 -36.98
CA PHE A 717 -4.76 -11.24 -35.69
C PHE A 717 -6.12 -10.54 -35.95
N PHE A 718 -7.22 -11.09 -35.41
CA PHE A 718 -8.61 -10.65 -35.63
C PHE A 718 -9.06 -10.46 -37.10
N GLY A 719 -8.67 -11.37 -37.99
CA GLY A 719 -9.26 -11.44 -39.34
C GLY A 719 -8.94 -10.28 -40.29
N ASN A 720 -8.06 -9.36 -39.90
CA ASN A 720 -7.52 -8.33 -40.79
C ASN A 720 -6.04 -8.62 -41.08
N ALA A 721 -5.66 -8.55 -42.36
CA ALA A 721 -4.27 -8.68 -42.78
C ALA A 721 -3.45 -7.51 -42.22
N VAL A 722 -2.42 -7.81 -41.42
CA VAL A 722 -1.40 -6.83 -41.05
C VAL A 722 -0.53 -6.64 -42.29
N PHE A 723 -0.75 -5.54 -43.00
CA PHE A 723 0.19 -5.09 -44.01
C PHE A 723 1.54 -4.84 -43.32
N HIS A 724 2.58 -5.54 -43.76
CA HIS A 724 3.96 -5.12 -43.52
C HIS A 724 4.18 -3.81 -44.29
N HIS A 725 3.88 -2.68 -43.65
CA HIS A 725 4.42 -1.40 -44.08
C HIS A 725 5.86 -1.29 -43.56
N HIS A 726 6.81 -1.73 -44.39
CA HIS A 726 8.02 -0.94 -44.52
C HIS A 726 7.69 0.29 -45.38
N SER A 727 8.26 1.44 -44.99
CA SER A 727 8.28 2.75 -45.66
C SER A 727 7.11 3.73 -45.47
N SER A 728 7.16 4.51 -44.38
CA SER A 728 7.10 5.98 -44.38
C SER A 728 7.38 6.47 -42.94
N LEU A 729 8.06 7.61 -42.75
CA LEU A 729 8.18 8.25 -41.42
C LEU A 729 6.77 8.66 -40.94
N GLU A 730 6.01 7.74 -40.34
CA GLU A 730 4.90 8.14 -39.47
C GLU A 730 5.53 8.66 -38.18
N LEU A 731 5.40 9.97 -37.95
CA LEU A 731 5.98 10.62 -36.79
C LEU A 731 5.14 10.29 -35.56
N GLU A 732 5.71 9.58 -34.60
CA GLU A 732 4.98 9.24 -33.39
C GLU A 732 5.01 10.41 -32.39
N HIS A 733 3.86 10.76 -31.81
CA HIS A 733 3.74 11.92 -30.89
C HIS A 733 4.69 11.87 -29.68
N HIS A 734 5.08 10.67 -29.27
CA HIS A 734 6.01 10.45 -28.16
C HIS A 734 7.44 10.98 -28.49
N ASP A 735 7.86 10.97 -29.76
CA ASP A 735 9.14 11.55 -30.19
C ASP A 735 9.14 13.06 -30.10
N VAL A 736 8.02 13.69 -30.46
CA VAL A 736 7.84 15.13 -30.38
C VAL A 736 7.85 15.59 -28.93
N LEU A 737 7.13 14.91 -28.04
CA LEU A 737 7.14 15.24 -26.61
C LEU A 737 8.56 15.12 -26.02
N HIS A 738 9.27 14.03 -26.31
CA HIS A 738 10.62 13.79 -25.81
C HIS A 738 11.62 14.87 -26.27
N ALA A 739 11.49 15.37 -27.50
CA ALA A 739 12.35 16.43 -28.03
C ALA A 739 11.98 17.84 -27.53
N LEU A 740 10.69 18.13 -27.38
CA LEU A 740 10.23 19.46 -26.97
C LEU A 740 10.34 19.69 -25.47
N TYR A 741 9.95 18.72 -24.65
CA TYR A 741 9.81 18.91 -23.21
C TYR A 741 11.04 19.52 -22.52
N PRO A 742 12.29 19.04 -22.77
CA PRO A 742 13.50 19.65 -22.19
C PRO A 742 13.73 21.10 -22.59
N ILE A 743 13.34 21.50 -23.81
CA ILE A 743 13.43 22.89 -24.29
C ILE A 743 12.46 23.77 -23.51
N PHE A 744 11.23 23.31 -23.32
CA PHE A 744 10.18 24.07 -22.62
C PHE A 744 10.49 24.28 -21.13
N LEU A 745 11.22 23.36 -20.48
CA LEU A 745 11.76 23.57 -19.12
C LEU A 745 12.75 24.75 -19.08
N LYS A 746 13.57 24.92 -20.13
CA LYS A 746 14.59 25.98 -20.20
C LYS A 746 14.07 27.33 -20.73
N LEU A 747 12.82 27.39 -21.22
CA LEU A 747 12.24 28.64 -21.74
C LEU A 747 12.09 29.71 -20.66
N SER A 748 12.57 30.91 -20.98
CA SER A 748 12.53 32.07 -20.08
C SER A 748 11.29 32.93 -20.32
N PRO A 749 10.64 33.46 -19.25
CA PRO A 749 9.57 34.45 -19.40
C PRO A 749 10.06 35.74 -20.06
N ASP A 750 11.37 36.02 -20.06
CA ASP A 750 11.96 37.21 -20.68
C ASP A 750 11.95 37.16 -22.22
N LEU A 751 11.59 36.01 -22.82
CA LEU A 751 11.41 35.89 -24.26
C LEU A 751 10.21 36.69 -24.79
N VAL A 752 9.34 37.19 -23.90
CA VAL A 752 8.27 38.12 -24.26
C VAL A 752 8.18 39.30 -23.27
N ARG A 753 7.77 40.47 -23.77
CA ARG A 753 7.80 41.72 -22.98
C ARG A 753 6.52 42.00 -22.19
N SER A 754 5.36 41.63 -22.71
CA SER A 754 4.05 41.94 -22.09
C SER A 754 3.66 40.90 -21.04
N SER A 755 2.98 41.33 -19.97
CA SER A 755 2.46 40.40 -18.96
C SER A 755 1.46 39.40 -19.54
N ASN A 756 0.61 39.80 -20.49
CA ASN A 756 -0.37 38.90 -21.10
C ASN A 756 0.30 37.82 -21.97
N ASP A 757 1.38 38.18 -22.67
CA ASP A 757 2.12 37.23 -23.48
C ASP A 757 3.01 36.31 -22.62
N LYS A 758 3.48 36.78 -21.46
CA LYS A 758 4.15 35.94 -20.45
C LYS A 758 3.22 34.83 -19.97
N ASN A 759 1.97 35.16 -19.64
CA ASN A 759 0.97 34.16 -19.28
C ASN A 759 0.72 33.18 -20.44
N ALA A 760 0.59 33.66 -21.68
CA ALA A 760 0.40 32.80 -22.86
C ALA A 760 1.58 31.83 -23.08
N LEU A 761 2.82 32.31 -22.88
CA LEU A 761 4.03 31.49 -22.91
C LEU A 761 4.04 30.45 -21.79
N GLU A 762 3.64 30.80 -20.58
CA GLU A 762 3.52 29.88 -19.45
C GLU A 762 2.50 28.77 -19.73
N TYR A 763 1.30 29.11 -20.21
CA TYR A 763 0.32 28.10 -20.63
C TYR A 763 0.86 27.18 -21.74
N ALA A 764 1.54 27.74 -22.73
CA ALA A 764 2.14 26.93 -23.80
C ALA A 764 3.13 25.91 -23.23
N ARG A 765 3.92 26.29 -22.21
CA ARG A 765 4.84 25.39 -21.51
C ARG A 765 4.16 24.28 -20.74
N HIS A 766 2.98 24.54 -20.18
CA HIS A 766 2.27 23.58 -19.34
C HIS A 766 1.26 22.72 -20.12
N SER A 767 1.05 23.02 -21.41
CA SER A 767 0.05 22.36 -22.26
C SER A 767 0.52 21.11 -23.02
N LEU A 768 1.79 20.70 -22.87
CA LEU A 768 2.35 19.56 -23.60
C LEU A 768 1.70 18.24 -23.16
N LYS A 769 1.15 17.47 -24.12
CA LYS A 769 0.51 16.17 -23.85
C LYS A 769 1.08 15.09 -24.76
N ILE A 770 1.23 13.86 -24.26
CA ILE A 770 1.74 12.72 -25.04
C ILE A 770 0.89 12.42 -26.28
N HIS A 771 -0.43 12.56 -26.19
CA HIS A 771 -1.35 12.28 -27.31
C HIS A 771 -1.61 13.49 -28.21
N ASN A 772 -1.20 14.69 -27.79
CA ASN A 772 -1.32 15.90 -28.59
C ASN A 772 -0.23 16.93 -28.20
N PRO A 773 1.02 16.73 -28.64
CA PRO A 773 2.15 17.58 -28.26
C PRO A 773 2.10 18.98 -28.91
N TYR A 774 1.22 19.19 -29.89
CA TYR A 774 1.12 20.43 -30.66
C TYR A 774 0.15 21.46 -30.08
N ILE A 775 -0.56 21.17 -28.98
CA ILE A 775 -1.50 22.10 -28.30
C ILE A 775 -0.81 23.43 -27.94
N CYS A 776 0.48 23.39 -27.65
CA CYS A 776 1.27 24.59 -27.36
C CYS A 776 1.17 25.66 -28.47
N LEU A 777 0.97 25.29 -29.73
CA LEU A 777 0.78 26.23 -30.84
C LEU A 777 -0.47 27.11 -30.68
N ASP A 778 -1.55 26.57 -30.10
CA ASP A 778 -2.79 27.30 -29.88
C ASP A 778 -2.62 28.38 -28.81
N HIS A 779 -1.75 28.13 -27.83
CA HIS A 779 -1.36 29.10 -26.82
C HIS A 779 -0.37 30.13 -27.36
N PHE A 780 0.61 29.71 -28.17
CA PHE A 780 1.53 30.63 -28.84
C PHE A 780 0.81 31.59 -29.79
N ALA A 781 -0.28 31.16 -30.44
CA ALA A 781 -1.09 32.03 -31.30
C ALA A 781 -1.77 33.19 -30.56
N LYS A 782 -1.85 33.14 -29.22
CA LYS A 782 -2.40 34.23 -28.40
C LYS A 782 -1.40 35.35 -28.12
N ILE A 783 -0.12 35.15 -28.41
CA ILE A 783 0.94 36.15 -28.23
C ILE A 783 0.79 37.22 -29.32
N LYS A 784 0.63 38.49 -28.92
CA LYS A 784 0.34 39.59 -29.86
C LYS A 784 1.45 40.62 -30.01
N ASN A 785 2.37 40.74 -29.05
CA ASN A 785 3.43 41.74 -29.09
C ASN A 785 4.76 41.17 -29.63
N GLN A 786 5.77 42.03 -29.75
CA GLN A 786 7.12 41.66 -30.18
C GLN A 786 7.68 40.50 -29.34
N THR A 787 8.12 39.45 -30.04
CA THR A 787 8.68 38.24 -29.43
C THR A 787 10.17 38.14 -29.71
N HIS A 788 10.87 37.45 -28.83
CA HIS A 788 12.27 37.12 -29.05
C HIS A 788 12.44 36.14 -30.22
N ILE A 789 13.47 36.33 -31.03
CA ILE A 789 13.76 35.49 -32.22
C ILE A 789 13.85 33.99 -31.90
N ILE A 790 14.37 33.62 -30.73
CA ILE A 790 14.46 32.21 -30.31
C ILE A 790 13.07 31.58 -30.14
N LEU A 791 12.13 32.32 -29.55
CA LEU A 791 10.76 31.85 -29.40
C LEU A 791 10.11 31.65 -30.77
N HIS A 792 10.35 32.58 -31.70
CA HIS A 792 9.90 32.45 -33.10
C HIS A 792 10.52 31.23 -33.80
N ILE A 793 11.82 30.98 -33.62
CA ILE A 793 12.51 29.79 -34.15
C ILE A 793 11.84 28.52 -33.66
N ILE A 794 11.58 28.41 -32.36
CA ILE A 794 10.93 27.25 -31.76
C ILE A 794 9.51 27.06 -32.32
N ILE A 795 8.71 28.12 -32.38
CA ILE A 795 7.35 28.06 -32.92
C ILE A 795 7.36 27.60 -34.38
N ASN A 796 8.25 28.14 -35.22
CA ASN A 796 8.37 27.73 -36.62
C ASN A 796 8.80 26.27 -36.77
N LEU A 797 9.74 25.80 -35.95
CA LEU A 797 10.14 24.39 -35.94
C LEU A 797 9.00 23.47 -35.52
N ILE A 798 8.20 23.83 -34.52
CA ILE A 798 7.04 23.04 -34.09
C ILE A 798 5.97 23.01 -35.20
N LYS A 799 5.70 24.15 -35.87
CA LYS A 799 4.79 24.22 -37.03
C LYS A 799 5.26 23.32 -38.18
N GLU A 800 6.56 23.36 -38.49
CA GLU A 800 7.13 22.51 -39.53
C GLU A 800 7.10 21.03 -39.13
N LEU A 801 7.40 20.70 -37.88
CA LEU A 801 7.29 19.33 -37.35
C LEU A 801 5.87 18.78 -37.44
N ARG A 802 4.84 19.63 -37.33
CA ARG A 802 3.43 19.24 -37.50
C ARG A 802 3.09 18.93 -38.96
N ASN A 803 3.65 19.69 -39.90
CA ASN A 803 3.29 19.61 -41.32
C ASN A 803 4.19 18.65 -42.12
N ASN A 804 5.50 18.66 -41.86
CA ASN A 804 6.54 17.94 -42.60
C ASN A 804 7.62 17.38 -41.65
N PRO A 805 7.37 16.25 -40.98
CA PRO A 805 8.33 15.64 -40.07
C PRO A 805 9.64 15.23 -40.77
N ARG A 806 10.79 15.72 -40.29
CA ARG A 806 12.12 15.35 -40.79
C ARG A 806 13.09 15.12 -39.63
N GLN A 807 13.92 14.08 -39.70
CA GLN A 807 14.97 13.82 -38.69
C GLN A 807 15.90 15.01 -38.47
N THR A 808 16.16 15.81 -39.51
CA THR A 808 16.96 17.03 -39.42
C THR A 808 16.38 18.03 -38.42
N LEU A 809 15.05 18.13 -38.30
CA LEU A 809 14.38 19.05 -37.38
C LEU A 809 14.56 18.62 -35.92
N PHE A 810 14.49 17.31 -35.63
CA PHE A 810 14.79 16.79 -34.28
C PHE A 810 16.23 17.06 -33.87
N LYS A 811 17.18 16.92 -34.80
CA LYS A 811 18.58 17.29 -34.56
C LYS A 811 18.71 18.78 -34.23
N THR A 812 18.03 19.65 -34.98
CA THR A 812 17.99 21.09 -34.71
C THR A 812 17.38 21.42 -33.34
N LEU A 813 16.27 20.77 -32.96
CA LEU A 813 15.68 20.95 -31.62
C LEU A 813 16.66 20.55 -30.52
N LYS A 814 17.39 19.45 -30.70
CA LYS A 814 18.42 19.01 -29.75
C LYS A 814 19.58 20.01 -29.65
N GLU A 815 19.98 20.64 -30.76
CA GLU A 815 20.96 21.73 -30.74
C GLU A 815 20.40 22.97 -30.00
N ILE A 816 19.14 23.34 -30.21
CA ILE A 816 18.46 24.44 -29.48
C ILE A 816 18.45 24.18 -27.98
N GLU A 817 18.22 22.94 -27.57
CA GLU A 817 18.20 22.54 -26.15
C GLU A 817 19.51 22.88 -25.42
N THR A 818 20.64 22.92 -26.13
CA THR A 818 21.96 23.23 -25.56
C THR A 818 22.22 24.73 -25.38
N LEU A 819 21.37 25.60 -25.92
CA LEU A 819 21.55 27.06 -25.83
C LEU A 819 21.20 27.61 -24.44
N PRO A 820 21.97 28.58 -23.91
CA PRO A 820 21.69 29.21 -22.62
C PRO A 820 20.69 30.37 -22.76
N PHE A 821 19.39 30.08 -22.72
CA PHE A 821 18.30 31.05 -22.94
C PHE A 821 18.30 32.29 -22.01
N ASN A 822 19.05 32.26 -20.88
CA ASN A 822 19.09 33.32 -19.85
C ASN A 822 20.41 34.11 -19.80
N THR A 823 21.18 34.17 -20.88
CA THR A 823 22.43 34.96 -20.90
C THR A 823 22.22 36.36 -21.46
N ILE A 824 22.91 37.35 -20.89
CA ILE A 824 22.93 38.76 -21.33
C ILE A 824 23.24 38.89 -22.84
N LYS A 825 23.99 37.93 -23.40
CA LYS A 825 24.35 37.89 -24.83
C LYS A 825 23.16 37.56 -25.76
N LEU A 826 22.13 36.88 -25.25
CA LEU A 826 20.94 36.48 -26.02
C LEU A 826 19.76 37.42 -25.78
N LEU A 827 19.59 38.02 -24.60
CA LEU A 827 18.50 38.96 -24.28
C LEU A 827 18.74 40.38 -24.81
N LYS A 828 19.17 40.47 -26.08
CA LYS A 828 19.45 41.74 -26.76
C LYS A 828 18.16 42.41 -27.23
N PRO A 829 17.96 43.73 -27.03
CA PRO A 829 16.75 44.42 -27.48
C PRO A 829 16.52 44.32 -29.01
N GLU A 830 17.60 44.15 -29.80
CA GLU A 830 17.56 43.96 -31.25
C GLU A 830 16.95 42.62 -31.69
N TYR A 831 16.83 41.65 -30.78
CA TYR A 831 16.28 40.32 -31.08
C TYR A 831 14.75 40.23 -30.86
N TYR A 832 14.11 41.34 -30.51
CA TYR A 832 12.66 41.44 -30.34
C TYR A 832 12.03 42.17 -31.54
N ALA A 833 11.12 41.49 -32.23
CA ALA A 833 10.34 42.06 -33.34
C ALA A 833 9.05 41.26 -33.56
N GLU A 834 8.23 41.71 -34.51
CA GLU A 834 7.18 40.90 -35.12
C GLU A 834 7.81 40.12 -36.27
N TRP A 835 8.17 38.87 -36.01
CA TRP A 835 8.90 38.03 -36.95
C TRP A 835 7.96 37.35 -37.94
N ASP A 836 8.27 37.45 -39.23
CA ASP A 836 7.60 36.74 -40.32
C ASP A 836 8.65 36.01 -41.18
N LEU A 837 9.40 35.11 -40.52
CA LEU A 837 10.51 34.38 -41.14
C LEU A 837 10.06 33.02 -41.68
N SER A 838 10.52 32.67 -42.87
CA SER A 838 10.44 31.32 -43.43
C SER A 838 11.36 30.34 -42.69
N LEU A 839 11.15 29.03 -42.88
CA LEU A 839 12.00 27.99 -42.27
C LEU A 839 13.49 28.12 -42.66
N PRO A 840 13.88 28.37 -43.92
CA PRO A 840 15.29 28.59 -44.28
C PRO A 840 15.92 29.80 -43.58
N GLN A 841 15.20 30.93 -43.50
CA GLN A 841 15.66 32.13 -42.78
C GLN A 841 15.82 31.84 -41.28
N THR A 842 14.85 31.14 -40.70
CA THR A 842 14.85 30.70 -39.30
C THR A 842 16.09 29.85 -38.98
N LEU A 843 16.39 28.85 -39.82
CA LEU A 843 17.56 27.97 -39.65
C LEU A 843 18.89 28.72 -39.87
N ARG A 844 18.94 29.69 -40.78
CA ARG A 844 20.11 30.55 -41.02
C ARG A 844 20.44 31.38 -39.78
N VAL A 845 19.44 32.04 -39.20
CA VAL A 845 19.59 32.80 -37.96
C VAL A 845 20.03 31.89 -36.82
N PHE A 846 19.38 30.73 -36.66
CA PHE A 846 19.74 29.76 -35.62
C PHE A 846 21.20 29.30 -35.75
N LYS A 847 21.68 29.02 -36.96
CA LYS A 847 23.06 28.59 -37.23
C LYS A 847 24.09 29.65 -36.81
N LEU A 848 23.81 30.93 -37.02
CA LEU A 848 24.67 32.03 -36.58
C LEU A 848 24.68 32.15 -35.05
N LEU A 849 23.52 32.05 -34.41
CA LEU A 849 23.40 32.07 -32.94
C LEU A 849 24.12 30.87 -32.29
N ASN A 850 23.96 29.67 -32.85
CA ASN A 850 24.59 28.45 -32.36
C ASN A 850 26.13 28.49 -32.48
N LYS A 851 26.66 29.16 -33.51
CA LYS A 851 28.10 29.39 -33.69
C LYS A 851 28.65 30.55 -32.83
N GLY A 852 27.83 31.22 -32.03
CA GLY A 852 28.23 32.39 -31.24
C GLY A 852 28.50 33.65 -32.08
N GLN A 853 28.08 33.68 -33.34
CA GLN A 853 28.30 34.80 -34.27
C GLN A 853 27.23 35.89 -34.08
N HIS A 854 27.18 36.46 -32.86
CA HIS A 854 26.11 37.38 -32.46
C HIS A 854 26.08 38.69 -33.26
N ALA A 855 27.22 39.19 -33.75
CA ALA A 855 27.29 40.41 -34.54
C ALA A 855 26.63 40.22 -35.93
N ALA A 856 27.01 39.15 -36.63
CA ALA A 856 26.40 38.76 -37.90
C ALA A 856 24.89 38.45 -37.73
N ALA A 857 24.51 37.79 -36.64
CA ALA A 857 23.10 37.54 -36.34
C ALA A 857 22.30 38.84 -36.13
N THR A 858 22.86 39.83 -35.42
CA THR A 858 22.21 41.14 -35.22
C THR A 858 22.01 41.88 -36.56
N GLN A 859 23.01 41.88 -37.44
CA GLN A 859 22.91 42.51 -38.76
C GLN A 859 21.89 41.80 -39.65
N LEU A 860 21.91 40.46 -39.69
CA LEU A 860 20.92 39.68 -40.43
C LEU A 860 19.49 39.97 -39.93
N LEU A 861 19.30 40.00 -38.60
CA LEU A 861 18.01 40.28 -37.99
C LEU A 861 17.51 41.70 -38.26
N PHE A 862 18.42 42.69 -38.34
CA PHE A 862 18.08 44.06 -38.72
C PHE A 862 17.45 44.12 -40.11
N HIS A 863 18.05 43.44 -41.10
CA HIS A 863 17.49 43.40 -42.47
C HIS A 863 16.19 42.59 -42.56
N LEU A 864 16.15 41.42 -41.90
CA LEU A 864 14.97 40.56 -41.91
C LEU A 864 13.75 41.21 -41.23
N LYS A 865 13.98 42.09 -40.24
CA LYS A 865 12.91 42.89 -39.60
C LYS A 865 12.17 43.79 -40.59
N ASP A 866 12.89 44.32 -41.58
CA ASP A 866 12.33 45.18 -42.63
C ASP A 866 11.89 44.38 -43.87
N LYS A 867 11.79 43.04 -43.76
CA LYS A 867 11.47 42.10 -44.86
C LYS A 867 12.47 42.15 -46.02
N LEU A 868 13.71 42.58 -45.75
CA LEU A 868 14.80 42.60 -46.72
C LEU A 868 15.66 41.35 -46.56
N GLU A 869 15.82 40.58 -47.64
CA GLU A 869 16.73 39.43 -47.66
C GLU A 869 18.11 39.90 -48.14
N PRO A 870 19.15 39.87 -47.29
CA PRO A 870 20.48 40.24 -47.72
C PRO A 870 21.06 39.21 -48.70
N MET A 871 21.67 39.70 -49.79
CA MET A 871 22.25 38.85 -50.83
C MET A 871 23.31 37.90 -50.26
N GLN A 872 23.31 36.67 -50.76
CA GLN A 872 24.30 35.66 -50.40
C GLN A 872 25.30 35.50 -51.55
N THR A 873 26.58 35.72 -51.27
CA THR A 873 27.66 35.51 -52.23
C THR A 873 28.18 34.08 -52.14
N ILE A 874 28.20 33.34 -53.25
CA ILE A 874 28.73 31.97 -53.28
C ILE A 874 30.25 32.04 -53.55
N LYS A 875 31.08 31.54 -52.62
CA LYS A 875 32.51 31.29 -52.88
C LYS A 875 32.82 29.81 -52.64
N LYS A 876 33.47 29.16 -53.60
CA LYS A 876 33.88 27.73 -53.53
C LYS A 876 32.76 26.76 -53.12
N GLY A 877 31.53 26.98 -53.60
CA GLY A 877 30.38 26.11 -53.28
C GLY A 877 29.77 26.30 -51.89
N VAL A 878 30.23 27.32 -51.14
CA VAL A 878 29.71 27.68 -49.81
C VAL A 878 29.05 29.06 -49.90
N PHE A 879 27.86 29.20 -49.32
CA PHE A 879 27.15 30.48 -49.21
C PHE A 879 27.84 31.35 -48.15
N TYR A 880 28.24 32.56 -48.54
CA TYR A 880 28.71 33.63 -47.66
C TYR A 880 27.63 34.70 -47.58
N ASP A 881 27.40 35.20 -46.37
CA ASP A 881 26.59 36.39 -46.19
C ASP A 881 27.50 37.59 -46.45
N ASP A 882 27.03 38.65 -47.12
CA ASP A 882 27.84 39.86 -47.38
C ASP A 882 28.37 40.54 -46.10
N PHE A 883 27.95 40.06 -44.93
CA PHE A 883 28.32 40.50 -43.59
C PHE A 883 29.14 39.48 -42.80
N SER A 884 29.54 38.34 -43.39
CA SER A 884 30.60 37.53 -42.80
C SER A 884 31.93 38.18 -43.14
N ASP A 885 32.49 38.94 -42.20
CA ASP A 885 33.89 39.37 -42.27
C ASP A 885 34.69 38.11 -42.57
N GLY A 886 35.36 38.04 -43.72
CA GLY A 886 36.08 36.85 -44.21
C GLY A 886 37.30 36.46 -43.38
N SER A 887 37.21 36.51 -42.05
CA SER A 887 38.27 36.44 -41.05
C SER A 887 38.39 35.08 -40.37
N MET A 888 37.90 34.00 -41.00
CA MET A 888 38.06 32.63 -40.47
C MET A 888 38.46 31.63 -41.57
N GLU A 889 39.63 31.87 -42.17
CA GLU A 889 40.51 30.81 -42.72
C GLU A 889 41.94 31.08 -42.23
N ARG A 890 42.14 30.97 -40.91
CA ARG A 890 43.45 30.61 -40.36
C ARG A 890 43.17 29.56 -39.30
N ASP A 891 43.86 28.42 -39.44
CA ASP A 891 43.83 27.24 -38.57
C ASP A 891 42.78 26.16 -38.91
N ARG A 892 43.02 25.45 -40.02
CA ARG A 892 43.22 23.98 -40.04
C ARG A 892 43.81 23.53 -41.39
N PRO A 893 44.70 22.52 -41.41
CA PRO A 893 45.46 22.16 -42.61
C PRO A 893 44.60 21.36 -43.60
N MET A 894 44.79 21.62 -44.89
CA MET A 894 44.31 20.77 -45.98
C MET A 894 44.99 19.40 -45.89
N PHE A 895 44.20 18.33 -45.84
CA PHE A 895 44.61 17.03 -46.35
C PHE A 895 44.02 16.87 -47.76
N SER A 896 44.90 16.60 -48.71
CA SER A 896 44.63 15.98 -50.01
C SER A 896 44.23 14.52 -49.85
#